data_AF-A0A3B9MRM8-F1
#
_entry.id   AF-A0A3B9MRM8-F1
#
_cell.length_a   1.000
_cell.length_b   1.000
_cell.length_c   1.000
_cell.angle_alpha   90.00
_cell.angle_beta   90.00
_cell.angle_gamma   90.00
#
_symmetry.space_group_name_H-M   'P 1'
#
loop_
_entity.id
_entity.type
_entity.pdbx_description
1 polymer ?
#
loop_
_entity_poly.entity_id
_entity_poly.type
_entity_poly.pdbx_seq_one_letter_code
_entity_poly.pdbx_strand_id
1 'polypeptide(L)'
;MKDLRVRPSLTAVLWLCLAVALITELINPLTSQSHSETTKITVWFKPGYPVNRFVPSNAFGAALDGHEKGEVDRMLSSFWKSNPYLDQHFTGERNSKLPQWVLIDLGTEKSINVIQLNWAQPFARVYDVEYGHFSGVDDISQSLPDVWQTFPLGKVVAGNGGKTTLRLSRGSVTTRFVRVLMKESSRTSMRRSADVRDHLGYAIREISLGTLNLEGNFHDEIHHATDHGDQTSIYVSSTDPWHREIDKDNLIEQPGLDRVFHSGLTNGLPSLIPVPVLYDTPENAAAEIRYLKARGYPVERVELGEEPDGQFVASEDYAALYIQFAKAIRAVDSKLKLGGPSFQDIEPGEKIGLTPTGKPDWLKRFLAHLKECGHLNEYTFFSFEWYPFDDVCQPTAPQLAQATQLLKDSLAGMQDAGLRAIPWIITEYGYSAFGGVAEMDIEGALLNADTVATFLTLGGEQTFLYGYEPNDIIQEVDCSSGNNMHFLLGDDGNISYRMPTYYGARLLTHEWTQPGKDMHELYLATVDESESQAKRLVAAFPVLRPDRLWALMLLNKDSSNARTVEVRFHNEANGSESEFEGPIELYQYSRKEYELSVNKEGSYPIRNEPPAHWTQPGSTGLVMQLPAYSMTIIRGKGPLPSP
;
A
#
# COMPACT_ATOMS: atom_id res chain seq x y z
N MET A 1 72.89 2.04 17.43
CA MET A 1 73.57 2.97 16.50
C MET A 1 72.56 3.41 15.46
N LYS A 2 72.48 4.73 15.28
CA LYS A 2 71.74 5.52 14.29
C LYS A 2 70.26 5.83 14.55
N ASP A 3 70.12 7.07 15.00
CA ASP A 3 68.97 7.98 14.99
C ASP A 3 68.09 7.92 13.73
N LEU A 4 66.79 8.12 13.94
CA LEU A 4 65.96 8.92 13.02
C LEU A 4 64.94 9.73 13.83
N ARG A 5 65.18 11.05 13.86
CA ARG A 5 64.21 12.08 14.27
C ARG A 5 63.10 12.15 13.23
N VAL A 6 61.83 12.11 13.65
CA VAL A 6 60.67 12.44 12.82
C VAL A 6 59.98 13.69 13.38
N ARG A 7 59.72 14.64 12.48
CA ARG A 7 59.03 15.92 12.69
C ARG A 7 57.56 15.70 13.08
N PRO A 8 56.91 16.62 13.82
CA PRO A 8 55.49 16.48 14.13
C PRO A 8 54.64 16.63 12.86
N SER A 9 53.76 15.66 12.61
CA SER A 9 52.81 15.64 11.51
C SER A 9 51.64 16.60 11.75
N LEU A 10 51.05 17.10 10.66
CA LEU A 10 49.89 18.01 10.58
C LEU A 10 48.62 17.54 11.33
N THR A 11 48.64 16.38 11.98
CA THR A 11 47.52 15.81 12.74
C THR A 11 47.20 16.61 14.01
N ALA A 12 48.19 17.20 14.70
CA ALA A 12 47.94 17.91 15.96
C ALA A 12 47.17 19.24 15.80
N VAL A 13 47.25 19.89 14.63
CA VAL A 13 46.53 21.15 14.36
C VAL A 13 45.07 20.88 13.96
N LEU A 14 44.81 19.76 13.26
CA LEU A 14 43.44 19.36 12.89
C LEU A 14 42.59 19.00 14.12
N TRP A 15 43.18 18.35 15.12
CA TRP A 15 42.48 18.00 16.36
C TRP A 15 42.16 19.23 17.23
N LEU A 16 42.97 20.30 17.17
CA LEU A 16 42.69 21.53 17.89
C LEU A 16 41.56 22.34 17.23
N CYS A 17 41.46 22.33 15.90
CA CYS A 17 40.34 22.95 15.17
C CYS A 17 39.02 22.19 15.37
N LEU A 18 39.05 20.85 15.43
CA LEU A 18 37.85 20.05 15.72
C LEU A 18 37.36 20.27 17.16
N ALA A 19 38.27 20.38 18.13
CA ALA A 19 37.90 20.62 19.53
C ALA A 19 37.29 22.02 19.75
N VAL A 20 37.74 23.05 19.00
CA VAL A 20 37.15 24.39 19.08
C VAL A 20 35.78 24.44 18.38
N ALA A 21 35.58 23.71 17.28
CA ALA A 21 34.28 23.60 16.61
C ALA A 21 33.24 22.85 17.46
N LEU A 22 33.66 21.78 18.16
CA LEU A 22 32.80 21.02 19.08
C LEU A 22 32.44 21.80 20.36
N ILE A 23 33.32 22.70 20.83
CA ILE A 23 33.02 23.54 22.00
C ILE A 23 32.09 24.72 21.63
N THR A 24 32.06 25.17 20.38
CA THR A 24 31.08 26.20 19.93
C THR A 24 29.65 25.66 19.73
N GLU A 25 29.46 24.36 19.50
CA GLU A 25 28.11 23.77 19.43
C GLU A 25 27.51 23.43 20.80
N LEU A 26 28.31 23.33 21.85
CA LEU A 26 27.88 22.94 23.20
C LEU A 26 27.39 24.12 24.09
N ILE A 27 27.28 25.35 23.57
CA ILE A 27 26.86 26.54 24.34
C ILE A 27 25.63 27.26 23.72
N ASN A 28 24.98 26.72 22.69
CA ASN A 28 23.68 27.25 22.26
C ASN A 28 22.55 26.49 22.98
N PRO A 29 21.84 27.10 23.96
CA PRO A 29 20.58 26.54 24.38
C PRO A 29 19.65 26.49 23.16
N LEU A 30 19.08 25.31 22.90
CA LEU A 30 17.96 25.09 21.98
C LEU A 30 16.84 26.07 22.35
N THR A 31 16.89 27.25 21.76
CA THR A 31 15.83 28.24 21.78
C THR A 31 15.12 28.05 20.46
N SER A 32 13.86 27.62 20.50
CA SER A 32 13.01 27.57 19.32
C SER A 32 13.06 28.94 18.65
N GLN A 33 13.65 29.05 17.47
CA GLN A 33 13.58 30.30 16.71
C GLN A 33 12.14 30.42 16.21
N SER A 34 11.37 31.34 16.79
CA SER A 34 10.10 31.74 16.20
C SER A 34 10.42 32.46 14.90
N HIS A 35 10.13 31.84 13.75
CA HIS A 35 10.07 32.58 12.50
C HIS A 35 9.01 33.68 12.65
N SER A 36 9.41 34.95 12.51
CA SER A 36 8.57 36.11 12.81
C SER A 36 7.61 36.52 11.69
N GLU A 37 7.55 35.75 10.61
CA GLU A 37 6.57 35.97 9.55
C GLU A 37 5.29 35.22 9.86
N THR A 38 4.18 35.95 9.92
CA THR A 38 2.85 35.37 10.12
C THR A 38 2.38 34.78 8.79
N THR A 39 2.20 33.46 8.74
CA THR A 39 1.67 32.75 7.59
C THR A 39 0.16 33.00 7.49
N LYS A 40 -0.32 33.48 6.35
CA LYS A 40 -1.77 33.70 6.18
C LYS A 40 -2.44 32.44 5.68
N ILE A 41 -3.54 32.08 6.32
CA ILE A 41 -4.44 31.01 5.90
C ILE A 41 -5.73 31.66 5.41
N THR A 42 -5.98 31.55 4.12
CA THR A 42 -7.22 32.06 3.51
C THR A 42 -8.12 30.89 3.18
N VAL A 43 -9.26 30.79 3.87
CA VAL A 43 -10.34 29.85 3.53
C VAL A 43 -11.16 30.47 2.40
N TRP A 44 -11.16 29.81 1.25
CA TRP A 44 -11.92 30.21 0.08
C TRP A 44 -13.27 29.53 0.11
N PHE A 45 -14.34 30.32 0.20
CA PHE A 45 -15.69 29.79 0.15
C PHE A 45 -16.53 30.51 -0.87
N LYS A 46 -17.35 29.73 -1.57
CA LYS A 46 -18.44 30.21 -2.40
C LYS A 46 -19.72 29.53 -1.93
N PRO A 47 -20.76 30.28 -1.50
CA PRO A 47 -21.99 29.69 -1.02
C PRO A 47 -22.60 28.67 -1.99
N GLY A 48 -22.77 27.42 -1.54
CA GLY A 48 -23.32 26.32 -2.32
C GLY A 48 -22.32 25.53 -3.17
N TYR A 49 -21.05 25.92 -3.22
CA TYR A 49 -20.00 25.30 -4.05
C TYR A 49 -18.80 24.80 -3.23
N PRO A 50 -18.98 23.82 -2.33
CA PRO A 50 -17.85 23.14 -1.70
C PRO A 50 -17.10 22.29 -2.73
N VAL A 51 -15.84 21.98 -2.45
CA VAL A 51 -15.02 21.10 -3.29
C VAL A 51 -15.36 19.63 -3.13
N ASN A 52 -15.85 19.24 -1.95
CA ASN A 52 -16.41 17.93 -1.72
C ASN A 52 -17.52 17.99 -0.65
N ARG A 53 -18.44 17.02 -0.69
CA ARG A 53 -19.45 16.80 0.34
C ARG A 53 -19.37 15.34 0.79
N PHE A 54 -19.20 15.11 2.07
CA PHE A 54 -19.05 13.76 2.60
C PHE A 54 -19.77 13.60 3.94
N VAL A 55 -20.14 12.35 4.26
CA VAL A 55 -20.69 11.97 5.56
C VAL A 55 -19.59 11.20 6.29
N PRO A 56 -19.08 11.67 7.45
CA PRO A 56 -17.96 11.04 8.15
C PRO A 56 -18.17 9.56 8.45
N SER A 57 -19.39 9.17 8.85
CA SER A 57 -19.69 7.76 9.07
C SER A 57 -19.52 6.90 7.81
N ASN A 58 -19.76 7.44 6.62
CA ASN A 58 -19.52 6.70 5.38
C ASN A 58 -18.08 6.85 4.90
N ALA A 59 -17.44 7.98 5.16
CA ALA A 59 -16.11 8.29 4.63
C ALA A 59 -14.96 7.71 5.47
N PHE A 60 -15.19 7.41 6.75
CA PHE A 60 -14.18 6.84 7.64
C PHE A 60 -14.60 5.43 8.04
N GLY A 61 -13.76 4.44 7.73
CA GLY A 61 -13.97 3.05 8.07
C GLY A 61 -12.77 2.42 8.79
N ALA A 62 -12.95 1.19 9.22
CA ALA A 62 -11.90 0.33 9.74
C ALA A 62 -11.74 -0.86 8.82
N ALA A 63 -10.52 -1.13 8.36
CA ALA A 63 -10.16 -2.39 7.75
C ALA A 63 -9.61 -3.31 8.83
N LEU A 64 -9.88 -4.60 8.70
CA LEU A 64 -9.15 -5.66 9.39
C LEU A 64 -8.42 -6.40 8.29
N ASP A 65 -7.11 -6.25 8.24
CA ASP A 65 -6.28 -7.15 7.47
C ASP A 65 -5.56 -8.13 8.41
N GLY A 66 -5.41 -9.36 7.94
CA GLY A 66 -4.78 -10.43 8.68
C GLY A 66 -3.43 -10.75 8.06
N HIS A 67 -2.37 -10.06 8.47
CA HIS A 67 -1.03 -10.45 8.05
C HIS A 67 -0.61 -11.80 8.66
N GLU A 68 -0.12 -12.68 7.81
CA GLU A 68 0.35 -14.02 8.14
C GLU A 68 1.83 -14.01 8.52
N LYS A 69 2.18 -14.81 9.54
CA LYS A 69 3.57 -15.07 9.93
C LYS A 69 3.87 -16.56 9.83
N GLY A 70 4.66 -16.92 8.82
CA GLY A 70 5.42 -18.15 8.76
C GLY A 70 4.68 -19.34 8.17
N GLU A 71 4.83 -19.56 6.87
CA GLU A 71 4.51 -20.84 6.24
C GLU A 71 5.61 -21.23 5.24
N VAL A 72 6.39 -22.26 5.56
CA VAL A 72 6.82 -23.27 4.57
C VAL A 72 7.01 -24.58 5.32
N ASP A 73 6.20 -25.60 5.00
CA ASP A 73 6.66 -26.97 5.20
C ASP A 73 6.07 -27.97 4.20
N ARG A 74 6.94 -28.89 3.78
CA ARG A 74 6.75 -30.14 2.99
C ARG A 74 6.83 -30.08 1.46
N MET A 75 8.04 -30.33 0.95
CA MET A 75 8.27 -30.85 -0.41
C MET A 75 9.19 -32.07 -0.41
N LEU A 76 8.62 -33.27 -0.65
CA LEU A 76 9.28 -34.39 -1.36
C LEU A 76 8.26 -35.34 -2.06
N SER A 77 7.00 -34.91 -2.28
CA SER A 77 6.04 -35.65 -3.15
C SER A 77 5.01 -34.76 -3.87
N SER A 78 5.07 -33.45 -3.68
CA SER A 78 4.15 -32.44 -4.23
C SER A 78 4.59 -31.95 -5.63
N PHE A 79 3.81 -31.06 -6.21
CA PHE A 79 4.07 -30.33 -7.45
C PHE A 79 3.49 -28.93 -7.31
N TRP A 80 4.09 -27.94 -7.96
CA TRP A 80 3.41 -26.66 -8.20
C TRP A 80 2.40 -26.85 -9.33
N LYS A 81 1.27 -26.15 -9.25
CA LYS A 81 0.28 -26.06 -10.33
C LYS A 81 -0.20 -24.61 -10.48
N SER A 82 -0.32 -24.15 -11.72
CA SER A 82 -0.86 -22.83 -12.05
C SER A 82 -2.36 -22.75 -11.78
N ASN A 83 -2.88 -21.53 -11.65
CA ASN A 83 -4.31 -21.31 -11.42
C ASN A 83 -5.16 -21.90 -12.59
N PRO A 84 -6.04 -22.90 -12.34
CA PRO A 84 -6.82 -23.53 -13.40
C PRO A 84 -7.89 -22.61 -14.00
N TYR A 85 -8.29 -21.54 -13.28
CA TYR A 85 -9.27 -20.56 -13.75
C TYR A 85 -8.71 -19.62 -14.83
N LEU A 86 -7.39 -19.62 -15.06
CA LEU A 86 -6.76 -18.92 -16.19
C LEU A 86 -6.76 -19.74 -17.50
N ASP A 87 -7.17 -21.02 -17.45
CA ASP A 87 -7.30 -21.81 -18.67
C ASP A 87 -8.48 -21.33 -19.53
N GLN A 88 -8.33 -21.45 -20.85
CA GLN A 88 -9.36 -21.16 -21.86
C GLN A 88 -10.73 -21.76 -21.54
N HIS A 89 -10.78 -22.88 -20.82
CA HIS A 89 -12.04 -23.46 -20.35
C HIS A 89 -12.92 -22.44 -19.60
N PHE A 90 -12.31 -21.62 -18.74
CA PHE A 90 -13.01 -20.64 -17.92
C PHE A 90 -12.96 -19.23 -18.50
N THR A 91 -11.80 -18.81 -19.01
CA THR A 91 -11.63 -17.45 -19.55
C THR A 91 -12.29 -17.29 -20.92
N GLY A 92 -12.42 -18.37 -21.68
CA GLY A 92 -12.82 -18.35 -23.09
C GLY A 92 -11.70 -17.89 -24.04
N GLU A 93 -10.57 -17.43 -23.51
CA GLU A 93 -9.42 -16.93 -24.26
C GLU A 93 -8.40 -18.04 -24.46
N ARG A 94 -7.76 -18.10 -25.64
CA ARG A 94 -6.70 -19.10 -25.86
C ARG A 94 -5.59 -18.92 -24.82
N ASN A 95 -5.10 -20.01 -24.23
CA ASN A 95 -4.01 -19.98 -23.25
C ASN A 95 -2.75 -19.22 -23.76
N SER A 96 -2.55 -19.13 -25.07
CA SER A 96 -1.44 -18.35 -25.66
C SER A 96 -1.60 -16.83 -25.52
N LYS A 97 -2.80 -16.33 -25.21
CA LYS A 97 -3.06 -14.90 -24.90
C LYS A 97 -2.80 -14.58 -23.43
N LEU A 98 -2.99 -15.56 -22.54
CA LEU A 98 -2.78 -15.48 -21.09
C LEU A 98 -1.72 -16.51 -20.65
N PRO A 99 -0.49 -16.45 -21.23
CA PRO A 99 0.51 -17.47 -21.01
C PRO A 99 0.99 -17.44 -19.56
N GLN A 100 0.97 -18.61 -18.92
CA GLN A 100 1.48 -18.77 -17.56
C GLN A 100 2.98 -19.01 -17.60
N TRP A 101 3.71 -18.63 -16.54
CA TRP A 101 5.16 -18.77 -16.53
C TRP A 101 5.70 -19.22 -15.17
N VAL A 102 6.86 -19.87 -15.23
CA VAL A 102 7.75 -20.10 -14.09
C VAL A 102 9.07 -19.44 -14.39
N LEU A 103 9.58 -18.66 -13.44
CA LEU A 103 10.82 -17.91 -13.53
C LEU A 103 11.83 -18.46 -12.53
N ILE A 104 13.07 -18.56 -12.96
CA ILE A 104 14.23 -18.93 -12.15
C ILE A 104 15.12 -17.70 -12.03
N ASP A 105 15.45 -17.32 -10.81
CA ASP A 105 16.51 -16.35 -10.51
C ASP A 105 17.72 -17.09 -9.92
N LEU A 106 18.83 -17.13 -10.67
CA LEU A 106 20.09 -17.77 -10.26
C LEU A 106 20.90 -16.94 -9.25
N GLY A 107 20.41 -15.77 -8.85
CA GLY A 107 21.07 -14.79 -7.98
C GLY A 107 22.24 -14.05 -8.64
N THR A 108 22.95 -14.71 -9.55
CA THR A 108 24.08 -14.17 -10.32
C THR A 108 24.05 -14.70 -11.74
N GLU A 109 24.80 -14.05 -12.64
CA GLU A 109 24.94 -14.53 -14.00
C GLU A 109 25.69 -15.87 -14.06
N LYS A 110 25.08 -16.87 -14.71
CA LYS A 110 25.64 -18.21 -14.93
C LYS A 110 25.61 -18.56 -16.41
N SER A 111 26.46 -19.50 -16.81
CA SER A 111 26.45 -20.06 -18.17
C SER A 111 25.38 -21.13 -18.29
N ILE A 112 24.41 -20.96 -19.19
CA ILE A 112 23.26 -21.85 -19.35
C ILE A 112 23.16 -22.36 -20.79
N ASN A 113 22.93 -23.67 -20.97
CA ASN A 113 22.64 -24.25 -22.29
C ASN A 113 21.63 -25.40 -22.27
N VAL A 114 21.12 -25.78 -21.09
CA VAL A 114 20.19 -26.89 -20.92
C VAL A 114 19.26 -26.61 -19.74
N ILE A 115 18.02 -27.09 -19.85
CA ILE A 115 17.05 -27.17 -18.76
C ILE A 115 16.52 -28.60 -18.67
N GLN A 116 16.31 -29.10 -17.47
CA GLN A 116 15.54 -30.32 -17.23
C GLN A 116 14.23 -29.95 -16.52
N LEU A 117 13.11 -30.41 -17.08
CA LEU A 117 11.77 -30.18 -16.54
C LEU A 117 11.17 -31.51 -16.16
N ASN A 118 10.76 -31.67 -14.91
CA ASN A 118 9.97 -32.81 -14.46
C ASN A 118 8.51 -32.39 -14.37
N TRP A 119 7.76 -32.60 -15.43
CA TRP A 119 6.37 -32.19 -15.47
C TRP A 119 5.47 -33.11 -14.62
N ALA A 120 4.52 -32.51 -13.91
CA ALA A 120 3.32 -33.18 -13.42
C ALA A 120 2.21 -33.10 -14.49
N GLN A 121 0.99 -33.49 -14.13
CA GLN A 121 -0.18 -33.35 -15.00
C GLN A 121 -1.14 -32.32 -14.40
N PRO A 122 -1.63 -31.36 -15.21
CA PRO A 122 -1.35 -31.18 -16.64
C PRO A 122 0.04 -30.57 -16.93
N PHE A 123 0.69 -30.96 -18.04
CA PHE A 123 1.96 -30.37 -18.50
C PHE A 123 1.77 -29.45 -19.71
N ALA A 124 2.77 -28.61 -20.03
CA ALA A 124 2.75 -27.77 -21.22
C ALA A 124 3.11 -28.54 -22.50
N ARG A 125 2.28 -28.42 -23.55
CA ARG A 125 2.54 -28.95 -24.90
C ARG A 125 3.25 -27.94 -25.79
N VAL A 126 2.92 -26.67 -25.64
CA VAL A 126 3.60 -25.58 -26.34
C VAL A 126 4.14 -24.63 -25.28
N TYR A 127 5.46 -24.44 -25.27
CA TYR A 127 6.14 -23.54 -24.35
C TYR A 127 7.45 -23.04 -24.95
N ASP A 128 7.87 -21.87 -24.53
CA ASP A 128 9.17 -21.31 -24.86
C ASP A 128 10.02 -21.22 -23.59
N VAL A 129 11.31 -21.49 -23.70
CA VAL A 129 12.28 -21.18 -22.65
C VAL A 129 13.03 -19.93 -23.07
N GLU A 130 13.01 -18.93 -22.20
CA GLU A 130 13.47 -17.57 -22.48
C GLU A 130 14.44 -17.10 -21.40
N TYR A 131 15.32 -16.18 -21.76
CA TYR A 131 16.20 -15.49 -20.82
C TYR A 131 16.02 -13.97 -20.96
N GLY A 132 16.32 -13.25 -19.88
CA GLY A 132 16.24 -11.80 -19.82
C GLY A 132 17.35 -11.21 -18.97
N HIS A 133 17.55 -9.91 -19.11
CA HIS A 133 18.50 -9.14 -18.31
C HIS A 133 17.72 -8.04 -17.58
N PHE A 134 17.71 -8.12 -16.25
CA PHE A 134 17.00 -7.23 -15.34
C PHE A 134 17.94 -6.80 -14.21
N SER A 135 17.61 -5.70 -13.54
CA SER A 135 18.33 -5.25 -12.34
C SER A 135 17.89 -6.08 -11.12
N GLY A 136 16.58 -6.34 -11.02
CA GLY A 136 15.95 -7.13 -9.96
C GLY A 136 14.71 -7.89 -10.46
N VAL A 137 14.12 -8.70 -9.59
CA VAL A 137 12.88 -9.44 -9.91
C VAL A 137 11.68 -8.49 -10.07
N ASP A 138 11.71 -7.32 -9.45
CA ASP A 138 10.66 -6.29 -9.52
C ASP A 138 10.49 -5.70 -10.93
N ASP A 139 11.51 -5.78 -11.79
CA ASP A 139 11.42 -5.38 -13.19
C ASP A 139 10.46 -6.28 -13.99
N ILE A 140 10.09 -7.44 -13.45
CA ILE A 140 9.28 -8.47 -14.13
C ILE A 140 7.80 -8.12 -14.09
N SER A 141 7.32 -7.54 -12.99
CA SER A 141 5.93 -7.06 -12.88
C SER A 141 5.63 -5.92 -13.88
N GLN A 142 6.67 -5.16 -14.27
CA GLN A 142 6.57 -4.00 -15.14
C GLN A 142 6.30 -4.35 -16.62
N SER A 143 6.30 -5.64 -17.00
CA SER A 143 5.93 -6.10 -18.36
C SER A 143 6.67 -5.37 -19.49
N LEU A 144 7.94 -5.06 -19.26
CA LEU A 144 8.78 -4.28 -20.17
C LEU A 144 8.85 -4.96 -21.58
N PRO A 145 8.75 -4.19 -22.68
CA PRO A 145 8.84 -4.74 -24.03
C PRO A 145 10.27 -5.22 -24.35
N ASP A 146 10.37 -6.28 -25.16
CA ASP A 146 11.62 -6.80 -25.76
C ASP A 146 12.73 -7.24 -24.79
N VAL A 147 12.46 -7.38 -23.49
CA VAL A 147 13.49 -7.84 -22.53
C VAL A 147 13.70 -9.34 -22.53
N TRP A 148 12.68 -10.11 -22.91
CA TRP A 148 12.73 -11.57 -22.98
C TRP A 148 13.17 -12.03 -24.37
N GLN A 149 14.18 -12.89 -24.40
CA GLN A 149 14.68 -13.53 -25.61
C GLN A 149 14.53 -15.04 -25.51
N THR A 150 13.87 -15.63 -26.50
CA THR A 150 13.79 -17.10 -26.57
C THR A 150 15.17 -17.67 -26.87
N PHE A 151 15.58 -18.70 -26.11
CA PHE A 151 16.79 -19.44 -26.42
C PHE A 151 16.74 -20.02 -27.86
N PRO A 152 17.87 -20.12 -28.58
CA PRO A 152 17.89 -20.60 -29.97
C PRO A 152 17.19 -21.95 -30.23
N LEU A 153 17.23 -22.85 -29.25
CA LEU A 153 16.55 -24.16 -29.26
C LEU A 153 15.48 -24.25 -28.16
N GLY A 154 15.04 -23.12 -27.60
CA GLY A 154 14.11 -23.04 -26.48
C GLY A 154 12.63 -23.15 -26.85
N LYS A 155 12.28 -23.17 -28.14
CA LYS A 155 10.88 -23.28 -28.61
C LYS A 155 10.44 -24.74 -28.67
N VAL A 156 9.36 -25.06 -27.94
CA VAL A 156 8.74 -26.39 -27.94
C VAL A 156 7.30 -26.27 -28.42
N VAL A 157 6.95 -27.07 -29.43
CA VAL A 157 5.61 -27.08 -30.07
C VAL A 157 4.83 -28.38 -29.84
N ALA A 158 5.47 -29.39 -29.25
CA ALA A 158 4.88 -30.71 -29.01
C ALA A 158 5.54 -31.40 -27.79
N GLY A 159 5.38 -30.80 -26.61
CA GLY A 159 5.80 -31.39 -25.34
C GLY A 159 5.00 -32.65 -24.99
N ASN A 160 5.64 -33.60 -24.32
CA ASN A 160 5.06 -34.90 -23.95
C ASN A 160 4.92 -35.12 -22.42
N GLY A 161 5.32 -34.14 -21.61
CA GLY A 161 5.30 -34.25 -20.15
C GLY A 161 6.40 -35.15 -19.58
N GLY A 162 6.26 -35.55 -18.32
CA GLY A 162 7.27 -36.34 -17.59
C GLY A 162 8.62 -35.62 -17.47
N LYS A 163 9.69 -36.39 -17.26
CA LYS A 163 11.06 -35.85 -17.21
C LYS A 163 11.57 -35.57 -18.63
N THR A 164 11.85 -34.31 -18.92
CA THR A 164 12.33 -33.80 -20.20
C THR A 164 13.67 -33.10 -20.01
N THR A 165 14.68 -33.44 -20.80
CA THR A 165 15.93 -32.69 -20.90
C THR A 165 15.95 -31.92 -22.23
N LEU A 166 15.95 -30.60 -22.17
CA LEU A 166 15.92 -29.72 -23.34
C LEU A 166 17.24 -28.96 -23.47
N ARG A 167 17.96 -29.21 -24.57
CA ARG A 167 19.10 -28.37 -24.98
C ARG A 167 18.56 -27.03 -25.46
N LEU A 168 18.97 -25.94 -24.82
CA LEU A 168 18.52 -24.57 -25.09
C LEU A 168 19.34 -23.88 -26.17
N SER A 169 20.62 -24.21 -26.28
CA SER A 169 21.54 -23.57 -27.23
C SER A 169 22.75 -24.45 -27.50
N ARG A 170 23.46 -24.24 -28.63
CA ARG A 170 24.71 -24.98 -28.92
C ARG A 170 25.84 -24.52 -27.99
N GLY A 171 26.08 -23.21 -27.91
CA GLY A 171 26.97 -22.58 -26.92
C GLY A 171 26.20 -22.15 -25.67
N SER A 172 26.89 -21.90 -24.56
CA SER A 172 26.24 -21.32 -23.37
C SER A 172 25.83 -19.87 -23.60
N VAL A 173 24.69 -19.50 -23.03
CA VAL A 173 24.23 -18.12 -22.86
C VAL A 173 24.50 -17.75 -21.42
N THR A 174 25.17 -16.62 -21.18
CA THR A 174 25.35 -16.09 -19.83
C THR A 174 24.10 -15.31 -19.43
N THR A 175 23.42 -15.72 -18.37
CA THR A 175 22.23 -15.03 -17.85
C THR A 175 21.99 -15.36 -16.38
N ARG A 176 21.26 -14.49 -15.67
CA ARG A 176 20.76 -14.71 -14.31
C ARG A 176 19.32 -15.22 -14.31
N PHE A 177 18.49 -14.73 -15.23
CA PHE A 177 17.04 -14.95 -15.23
C PHE A 177 16.61 -15.82 -16.41
N VAL A 178 15.93 -16.92 -16.11
CA VAL A 178 15.38 -17.83 -17.13
C VAL A 178 13.93 -18.12 -16.81
N ARG A 179 13.04 -18.01 -17.80
CA ARG A 179 11.62 -18.38 -17.63
C ARG A 179 11.17 -19.46 -18.60
N VAL A 180 10.21 -20.25 -18.16
CA VAL A 180 9.43 -21.19 -18.99
C VAL A 180 8.06 -20.58 -19.22
N LEU A 181 7.80 -20.11 -20.44
CA LEU A 181 6.54 -19.48 -20.85
C LEU A 181 5.60 -20.51 -21.48
N MET A 182 4.55 -20.88 -20.77
CA MET A 182 3.63 -21.98 -21.11
C MET A 182 2.38 -21.47 -21.83
N LYS A 183 2.15 -21.93 -23.06
CA LYS A 183 1.16 -21.37 -23.98
C LYS A 183 0.02 -22.32 -24.33
N GLU A 184 0.23 -23.64 -24.21
CA GLU A 184 -0.84 -24.63 -24.42
C GLU A 184 -0.71 -25.81 -23.44
N SER A 185 -1.79 -26.11 -22.73
CA SER A 185 -1.86 -27.22 -21.76
C SER A 185 -2.17 -28.56 -22.43
N SER A 186 -1.63 -29.64 -21.86
CA SER A 186 -1.96 -31.02 -22.22
C SER A 186 -3.39 -31.43 -21.87
N ARG A 187 -3.99 -30.71 -20.92
CA ARG A 187 -5.27 -31.03 -20.30
C ARG A 187 -5.40 -32.47 -19.77
N THR A 188 -4.32 -32.96 -19.16
CA THR A 188 -4.23 -34.31 -18.58
C THR A 188 -4.31 -34.27 -17.07
N SER A 189 -4.69 -35.40 -16.44
CA SER A 189 -4.74 -35.54 -14.98
C SER A 189 -4.18 -36.90 -14.53
N MET A 190 -3.51 -36.92 -13.37
CA MET A 190 -2.85 -38.13 -12.85
C MET A 190 -3.82 -39.21 -12.39
N ARG A 191 -5.05 -38.80 -12.05
CA ARG A 191 -6.13 -39.67 -11.57
C ARG A 191 -7.39 -39.29 -12.30
N ARG A 192 -8.25 -40.28 -12.53
CA ARG A 192 -9.59 -40.03 -13.07
C ARG A 192 -10.37 -39.17 -12.07
N SER A 193 -10.53 -37.89 -12.39
CA SER A 193 -11.29 -36.93 -11.60
C SER A 193 -12.52 -36.46 -12.35
N ALA A 194 -13.59 -36.17 -11.62
CA ALA A 194 -14.77 -35.50 -12.16
C ALA A 194 -14.60 -33.98 -12.15
N ASP A 195 -13.67 -33.46 -11.36
CA ASP A 195 -13.35 -32.04 -11.33
C ASP A 195 -12.55 -31.67 -12.58
N VAL A 196 -13.08 -30.75 -13.36
CA VAL A 196 -12.41 -30.28 -14.58
C VAL A 196 -11.09 -29.61 -14.23
N ARG A 197 -10.99 -28.93 -13.08
CA ARG A 197 -9.80 -28.17 -12.66
C ARG A 197 -8.56 -29.04 -12.53
N ASP A 198 -8.71 -30.33 -12.22
CA ASP A 198 -7.60 -31.30 -12.18
C ASP A 198 -6.94 -31.54 -13.54
N HIS A 199 -7.61 -31.16 -14.62
CA HIS A 199 -7.14 -31.28 -16.00
C HIS A 199 -6.74 -29.92 -16.58
N LEU A 200 -6.73 -28.82 -15.82
CA LEU A 200 -6.50 -27.47 -16.34
C LEU A 200 -5.26 -26.82 -15.73
N GLY A 201 -4.68 -25.86 -16.45
CA GLY A 201 -3.43 -25.20 -16.07
C GLY A 201 -2.18 -26.00 -16.45
N TYR A 202 -1.12 -25.85 -15.65
CA TYR A 202 0.20 -26.45 -15.83
C TYR A 202 0.77 -26.86 -14.49
N ALA A 203 1.52 -27.95 -14.43
CA ALA A 203 2.06 -28.48 -13.20
C ALA A 203 3.49 -28.98 -13.37
N ILE A 204 4.37 -28.58 -12.46
CA ILE A 204 5.80 -28.93 -12.48
C ILE A 204 6.19 -29.51 -11.12
N ARG A 205 6.91 -30.62 -11.15
CA ARG A 205 7.44 -31.29 -9.95
C ARG A 205 8.80 -30.75 -9.56
N GLU A 206 9.67 -30.55 -10.55
CA GLU A 206 11.07 -30.20 -10.34
C GLU A 206 11.61 -29.50 -11.59
N ILE A 207 12.53 -28.56 -11.39
CA ILE A 207 13.24 -27.85 -12.45
C ILE A 207 14.73 -27.85 -12.13
N SER A 208 15.54 -28.24 -13.11
CA SER A 208 17.00 -28.13 -13.07
C SER A 208 17.48 -27.29 -14.25
N LEU A 209 18.53 -26.50 -14.07
CA LEU A 209 19.00 -25.55 -15.07
C LEU A 209 20.52 -25.42 -15.00
N GLY A 210 21.22 -25.48 -16.13
CA GLY A 210 22.67 -25.30 -16.11
C GLY A 210 23.36 -25.60 -17.42
N THR A 211 24.47 -26.34 -17.36
CA THR A 211 25.26 -26.72 -18.55
C THR A 211 25.29 -28.22 -18.77
N LEU A 212 25.19 -28.61 -20.04
CA LEU A 212 25.49 -29.95 -20.52
C LEU A 212 26.75 -29.85 -21.39
N ASN A 213 27.82 -30.54 -21.02
CA ASN A 213 29.05 -30.55 -21.81
C ASN A 213 28.94 -31.50 -23.02
N LEU A 214 30.00 -31.60 -23.83
CA LEU A 214 30.01 -32.46 -25.03
C LEU A 214 30.01 -33.95 -24.67
N GLU A 215 30.50 -34.29 -23.47
CA GLU A 215 30.51 -35.63 -22.91
C GLU A 215 29.15 -36.05 -22.32
N GLY A 216 28.17 -35.14 -22.29
CA GLY A 216 26.83 -35.40 -21.75
C GLY A 216 26.72 -35.27 -20.22
N ASN A 217 27.74 -34.73 -19.55
CA ASN A 217 27.68 -34.44 -18.12
C ASN A 217 26.88 -33.17 -17.88
N PHE A 218 25.89 -33.27 -17.02
CA PHE A 218 25.05 -32.15 -16.58
C PHE A 218 25.63 -31.53 -15.30
N HIS A 219 25.85 -30.22 -15.34
CA HIS A 219 26.11 -29.39 -14.17
C HIS A 219 24.86 -28.56 -13.89
N ASP A 220 24.23 -28.82 -12.74
CA ASP A 220 23.06 -28.08 -12.28
C ASP A 220 23.50 -26.83 -11.53
N GLU A 221 22.95 -25.68 -11.91
CA GLU A 221 23.13 -24.41 -11.21
C GLU A 221 22.01 -24.15 -10.19
N ILE A 222 20.93 -24.95 -10.21
CA ILE A 222 19.88 -24.88 -9.21
C ILE A 222 20.37 -25.53 -7.91
N HIS A 223 20.25 -24.79 -6.82
CA HIS A 223 20.38 -25.35 -5.48
C HIS A 223 19.01 -25.85 -5.03
N HIS A 224 18.91 -27.17 -4.80
CA HIS A 224 17.69 -27.84 -4.36
C HIS A 224 17.74 -28.06 -2.84
N ALA A 225 16.98 -27.27 -2.09
CA ALA A 225 16.82 -27.30 -0.65
C ALA A 225 15.34 -27.35 -0.27
N THR A 226 15.05 -27.89 0.92
CA THR A 226 13.69 -27.90 1.48
C THR A 226 13.31 -26.57 2.12
N ASP A 227 14.30 -25.79 2.53
CA ASP A 227 14.13 -24.47 3.12
C ASP A 227 14.22 -23.38 2.03
N HIS A 228 13.30 -22.43 2.07
CA HIS A 228 13.19 -21.37 1.08
C HIS A 228 14.38 -20.40 1.09
N GLY A 229 15.04 -20.19 2.24
CA GLY A 229 16.21 -19.30 2.36
C GLY A 229 17.48 -19.88 1.75
N ASP A 230 17.55 -21.20 1.61
CA ASP A 230 18.66 -21.91 0.96
C ASP A 230 18.36 -22.26 -0.51
N GLN A 231 17.08 -22.42 -0.88
CA GLN A 231 16.64 -22.81 -2.22
C GLN A 231 16.88 -21.71 -3.27
N THR A 232 17.22 -22.08 -4.51
CA THR A 232 17.23 -21.10 -5.62
C THR A 232 15.83 -20.53 -5.82
N SER A 233 15.71 -19.19 -5.82
CA SER A 233 14.43 -18.50 -5.94
C SER A 233 13.71 -18.84 -7.26
N ILE A 234 12.46 -19.28 -7.12
CA ILE A 234 11.54 -19.59 -8.23
C ILE A 234 10.26 -18.79 -8.02
N TYR A 235 9.85 -18.07 -9.05
CA TYR A 235 8.63 -17.28 -9.07
C TYR A 235 7.66 -17.83 -10.10
N VAL A 236 6.36 -17.63 -9.89
CA VAL A 236 5.31 -18.18 -10.74
C VAL A 236 4.26 -17.12 -11.04
N SER A 237 3.66 -17.18 -12.23
CA SER A 237 2.62 -16.21 -12.63
C SER A 237 1.30 -16.37 -11.90
N SER A 238 1.03 -17.58 -11.40
CA SER A 238 -0.19 -17.91 -10.66
C SER A 238 -0.04 -19.26 -9.94
N THR A 239 -0.91 -19.50 -8.97
CA THR A 239 -0.97 -20.76 -8.22
C THR A 239 -2.41 -21.27 -8.16
N ASP A 240 -2.59 -22.59 -8.18
CA ASP A 240 -3.89 -23.22 -7.94
C ASP A 240 -4.36 -22.88 -6.51
N PRO A 241 -5.48 -22.17 -6.33
CA PRO A 241 -5.97 -21.75 -5.02
C PRO A 241 -6.56 -22.90 -4.19
N TRP A 242 -6.57 -24.13 -4.73
CA TRP A 242 -7.15 -25.28 -4.06
C TRP A 242 -6.35 -25.68 -2.81
N HIS A 243 -7.05 -25.68 -1.67
CA HIS A 243 -6.56 -26.16 -0.39
C HIS A 243 -7.36 -27.38 0.09
N ARG A 244 -6.77 -28.18 0.98
CA ARG A 244 -7.41 -29.33 1.65
C ARG A 244 -7.55 -29.03 3.13
N GLU A 245 -8.41 -29.78 3.82
CA GLU A 245 -8.54 -29.69 5.28
C GLU A 245 -7.20 -29.89 6.02
N ILE A 246 -6.31 -30.72 5.49
CA ILE A 246 -4.97 -30.96 6.06
C ILE A 246 -3.98 -29.81 5.83
N ASP A 247 -4.30 -28.90 4.90
CA ASP A 247 -3.48 -27.72 4.59
C ASP A 247 -3.85 -26.54 5.52
N LYS A 248 -4.84 -26.70 6.40
CA LYS A 248 -5.20 -25.70 7.41
C LYS A 248 -4.08 -25.55 8.44
N ASP A 249 -3.55 -24.34 8.59
CA ASP A 249 -2.73 -23.99 9.75
C ASP A 249 -3.62 -23.87 11.01
N ASN A 250 -3.23 -24.59 12.06
CA ASN A 250 -3.92 -24.56 13.35
C ASN A 250 -3.32 -23.54 14.33
N LEU A 251 -2.24 -22.86 13.94
CA LEU A 251 -1.62 -21.78 14.69
C LEU A 251 -2.18 -20.41 14.32
N ILE A 252 -3.02 -20.33 13.28
CA ILE A 252 -3.61 -19.10 12.76
C ILE A 252 -5.13 -19.11 12.97
N GLU A 253 -5.69 -18.04 13.55
CA GLU A 253 -7.13 -17.79 13.67
C GLU A 253 -7.46 -16.40 13.11
N GLN A 254 -8.25 -16.34 12.03
CA GLN A 254 -8.88 -15.10 11.60
C GLN A 254 -10.26 -14.94 12.27
N PRO A 255 -10.67 -13.72 12.65
CA PRO A 255 -12.00 -13.51 13.20
C PRO A 255 -13.06 -13.85 12.15
N GLY A 256 -13.90 -14.85 12.44
CA GLY A 256 -15.01 -15.19 11.54
C GLY A 256 -15.98 -14.01 11.34
N LEU A 257 -16.64 -13.95 10.18
CA LEU A 257 -17.55 -12.86 9.78
C LEU A 257 -18.60 -12.52 10.86
N ASP A 258 -19.19 -13.52 11.50
CA ASP A 258 -20.16 -13.31 12.59
C ASP A 258 -19.52 -12.54 13.77
N ARG A 259 -18.27 -12.83 14.14
CA ARG A 259 -17.56 -12.12 15.22
C ARG A 259 -17.35 -10.66 14.82
N VAL A 260 -16.93 -10.40 13.57
CA VAL A 260 -16.71 -9.05 13.05
C VAL A 260 -18.01 -8.24 13.06
N PHE A 261 -19.12 -8.77 12.55
CA PHE A 261 -20.39 -8.03 12.50
C PHE A 261 -21.05 -7.84 13.89
N HIS A 262 -20.83 -8.75 14.84
CA HIS A 262 -21.37 -8.62 16.20
C HIS A 262 -20.49 -7.80 17.15
N SER A 263 -19.24 -7.49 16.79
CA SER A 263 -18.31 -6.72 17.64
C SER A 263 -18.71 -5.24 17.80
N GLY A 264 -19.52 -4.72 16.87
CA GLY A 264 -19.84 -3.30 16.77
C GLY A 264 -18.85 -2.49 15.94
N LEU A 265 -17.80 -3.11 15.38
CA LEU A 265 -16.78 -2.44 14.55
C LEU A 265 -17.38 -1.68 13.36
N THR A 266 -18.42 -2.23 12.74
CA THR A 266 -19.09 -1.59 11.60
C THR A 266 -19.88 -0.33 11.98
N ASN A 267 -20.09 -0.07 13.27
CA ASN A 267 -20.94 1.02 13.77
C ASN A 267 -22.36 1.00 13.14
N GLY A 268 -22.85 -0.18 12.76
CA GLY A 268 -24.14 -0.35 12.08
C GLY A 268 -24.19 0.13 10.62
N LEU A 269 -23.03 0.36 10.01
CA LEU A 269 -22.88 0.75 8.60
C LEU A 269 -22.59 -0.47 7.72
N PRO A 270 -22.85 -0.39 6.41
CA PRO A 270 -22.41 -1.42 5.48
C PRO A 270 -20.90 -1.59 5.48
N SER A 271 -20.43 -2.83 5.50
CA SER A 271 -19.01 -3.16 5.40
C SER A 271 -18.59 -3.30 3.92
N LEU A 272 -17.36 -2.87 3.62
CA LEU A 272 -16.61 -3.28 2.43
C LEU A 272 -16.02 -4.67 2.74
N ILE A 273 -16.36 -5.67 1.92
CA ILE A 273 -15.95 -7.06 2.14
C ILE A 273 -14.92 -7.46 1.08
N PRO A 274 -13.71 -7.90 1.47
CA PRO A 274 -12.74 -8.42 0.52
C PRO A 274 -13.08 -9.86 0.11
N VAL A 275 -12.70 -10.27 -1.11
CA VAL A 275 -12.69 -11.68 -1.53
C VAL A 275 -11.32 -12.04 -2.15
N PRO A 276 -10.72 -13.21 -1.88
CA PRO A 276 -9.35 -13.49 -2.30
C PRO A 276 -9.28 -13.98 -3.75
N VAL A 277 -9.06 -13.08 -4.71
CA VAL A 277 -9.07 -13.43 -6.15
C VAL A 277 -7.92 -14.38 -6.55
N LEU A 278 -6.73 -14.18 -5.97
CA LEU A 278 -5.53 -14.96 -6.32
C LEU A 278 -5.47 -16.31 -5.60
N TYR A 279 -5.94 -16.36 -4.36
CA TYR A 279 -5.75 -17.49 -3.45
C TYR A 279 -7.05 -18.22 -3.08
N ASP A 280 -8.18 -17.85 -3.69
CA ASP A 280 -9.44 -18.55 -3.54
C ASP A 280 -10.18 -18.72 -4.88
N THR A 281 -11.44 -19.14 -4.83
CA THR A 281 -12.24 -19.55 -5.99
C THR A 281 -13.49 -18.68 -6.15
N PRO A 282 -13.98 -18.49 -7.39
CA PRO A 282 -15.26 -17.81 -7.63
C PRO A 282 -16.43 -18.45 -6.85
N GLU A 283 -16.41 -19.78 -6.67
CA GLU A 283 -17.42 -20.50 -5.90
C GLU A 283 -17.42 -20.15 -4.42
N ASN A 284 -16.23 -20.00 -3.81
CA ASN A 284 -16.10 -19.61 -2.41
C ASN A 284 -16.49 -18.15 -2.19
N ALA A 285 -16.09 -17.22 -3.08
CA ALA A 285 -16.57 -15.84 -3.04
C ALA A 285 -18.12 -15.78 -3.12
N ALA A 286 -18.74 -16.56 -4.00
CA ALA A 286 -20.20 -16.66 -4.05
C ALA A 286 -20.80 -17.28 -2.78
N ALA A 287 -20.10 -18.22 -2.13
CA ALA A 287 -20.53 -18.82 -0.87
C ALA A 287 -20.47 -17.82 0.29
N GLU A 288 -19.41 -17.03 0.38
CA GLU A 288 -19.26 -15.94 1.34
C GLU A 288 -20.38 -14.91 1.20
N ILE A 289 -20.62 -14.41 -0.02
CA ILE A 289 -21.69 -13.43 -0.26
C ILE A 289 -23.07 -14.02 0.06
N ARG A 290 -23.29 -15.30 -0.24
CA ARG A 290 -24.55 -15.98 0.13
C ARG A 290 -24.69 -16.09 1.65
N TYR A 291 -23.60 -16.36 2.36
CA TYR A 291 -23.57 -16.42 3.81
C TYR A 291 -23.94 -15.05 4.41
N LEU A 292 -23.23 -13.99 4.03
CA LEU A 292 -23.46 -12.61 4.51
C LEU A 292 -24.92 -12.18 4.28
N LYS A 293 -25.46 -12.46 3.09
CA LYS A 293 -26.85 -12.18 2.74
C LYS A 293 -27.85 -12.99 3.57
N ALA A 294 -27.59 -14.29 3.80
CA ALA A 294 -28.45 -15.14 4.62
C ALA A 294 -28.48 -14.71 6.09
N ARG A 295 -27.38 -14.14 6.60
CA ARG A 295 -27.28 -13.56 7.94
C ARG A 295 -27.94 -12.18 8.05
N GLY A 296 -28.22 -11.52 6.92
CA GLY A 296 -28.77 -10.17 6.88
C GLY A 296 -27.75 -9.09 7.23
N TYR A 297 -26.46 -9.38 7.08
CA TYR A 297 -25.41 -8.41 7.34
C TYR A 297 -25.38 -7.32 6.26
N PRO A 298 -25.21 -6.04 6.63
CA PRO A 298 -25.19 -4.95 5.67
C PRO A 298 -23.86 -4.97 4.92
N VAL A 299 -23.92 -5.27 3.64
CA VAL A 299 -22.78 -5.25 2.71
C VAL A 299 -23.22 -4.47 1.48
N GLU A 300 -22.44 -3.47 1.11
CA GLU A 300 -22.71 -2.66 -0.09
C GLU A 300 -21.67 -2.90 -1.20
N ARG A 301 -20.43 -3.13 -0.80
CA ARG A 301 -19.27 -3.22 -1.68
C ARG A 301 -18.50 -4.51 -1.43
N VAL A 302 -17.99 -5.08 -2.51
CA VAL A 302 -17.04 -6.20 -2.47
C VAL A 302 -15.78 -5.76 -3.17
N GLU A 303 -14.67 -5.81 -2.44
CA GLU A 303 -13.33 -5.61 -2.98
C GLU A 303 -12.81 -6.95 -3.49
N LEU A 304 -12.48 -7.02 -4.76
CA LEU A 304 -12.01 -8.24 -5.39
C LEU A 304 -10.50 -8.25 -5.27
N GLY A 305 -9.94 -8.98 -4.32
CA GLY A 305 -8.50 -9.19 -4.18
C GLY A 305 -7.71 -8.02 -3.60
N GLU A 306 -6.48 -8.34 -3.24
CA GLU A 306 -5.49 -7.47 -2.62
C GLU A 306 -4.17 -7.64 -3.39
N GLU A 307 -3.49 -6.52 -3.60
CA GLU A 307 -2.15 -6.31 -4.14
C GLU A 307 -1.67 -7.17 -5.34
N PRO A 308 -2.50 -7.49 -6.35
CA PRO A 308 -2.01 -8.26 -7.50
C PRO A 308 -0.94 -7.51 -8.30
N ASP A 309 -0.91 -6.18 -8.19
CA ASP A 309 0.07 -5.27 -8.78
C ASP A 309 1.43 -5.27 -8.04
N GLY A 310 1.49 -5.78 -6.80
CA GLY A 310 2.72 -6.06 -6.06
C GLY A 310 3.18 -7.51 -6.18
N GLN A 311 2.26 -8.45 -6.44
CA GLN A 311 2.51 -9.90 -6.42
C GLN A 311 2.91 -10.50 -7.78
N PHE A 312 3.59 -9.73 -8.64
CA PHE A 312 4.02 -10.12 -10.00
C PHE A 312 2.90 -10.60 -10.95
N VAL A 313 1.63 -10.30 -10.66
CA VAL A 313 0.51 -10.75 -11.47
C VAL A 313 0.33 -9.87 -12.69
N ALA A 314 0.23 -10.48 -13.87
CA ALA A 314 -0.08 -9.76 -15.10
C ALA A 314 -1.49 -9.17 -15.04
N SER A 315 -1.64 -7.92 -15.48
CA SER A 315 -2.92 -7.20 -15.44
C SER A 315 -4.04 -7.92 -16.20
N GLU A 316 -3.69 -8.59 -17.31
CA GLU A 316 -4.62 -9.35 -18.15
C GLU A 316 -5.06 -10.66 -17.49
N ASP A 317 -4.14 -11.37 -16.83
CA ASP A 317 -4.46 -12.59 -16.06
C ASP A 317 -5.38 -12.23 -14.89
N TYR A 318 -5.05 -11.18 -14.17
CA TYR A 318 -5.87 -10.69 -13.08
C TYR A 318 -7.26 -10.23 -13.57
N ALA A 319 -7.35 -9.52 -14.69
CA ALA A 319 -8.63 -9.13 -15.30
C ALA A 319 -9.49 -10.35 -15.67
N ALA A 320 -8.87 -11.42 -16.19
CA ALA A 320 -9.57 -12.65 -16.51
C ALA A 320 -10.14 -13.36 -15.26
N LEU A 321 -9.42 -13.32 -14.13
CA LEU A 321 -9.92 -13.81 -12.83
C LEU A 321 -11.01 -12.90 -12.27
N TYR A 322 -10.80 -11.58 -12.27
CA TYR A 322 -11.76 -10.57 -11.81
C TYR A 322 -13.14 -10.78 -12.44
N ILE A 323 -13.18 -10.99 -13.76
CA ILE A 323 -14.42 -11.23 -14.51
C ILE A 323 -15.17 -12.47 -14.00
N GLN A 324 -14.46 -13.52 -13.62
CA GLN A 324 -15.06 -14.78 -13.14
C GLN A 324 -15.63 -14.62 -11.74
N PHE A 325 -14.88 -13.97 -10.83
CA PHE A 325 -15.37 -13.63 -9.50
C PHE A 325 -16.58 -12.71 -9.58
N ALA A 326 -16.52 -11.67 -10.41
CA ALA A 326 -17.66 -10.78 -10.64
C ALA A 326 -18.90 -11.55 -11.11
N LYS A 327 -18.77 -12.46 -12.08
CA LYS A 327 -19.89 -13.31 -12.55
C LYS A 327 -20.47 -14.16 -11.41
N ALA A 328 -19.63 -14.78 -10.60
CA ALA A 328 -20.06 -15.64 -9.49
C ALA A 328 -20.80 -14.85 -8.41
N ILE A 329 -20.28 -13.68 -8.02
CA ILE A 329 -20.91 -12.78 -7.05
C ILE A 329 -22.24 -12.23 -7.58
N ARG A 330 -22.28 -11.77 -8.84
CA ARG A 330 -23.50 -11.25 -9.48
C ARG A 330 -24.63 -12.28 -9.54
N ALA A 331 -24.30 -13.56 -9.66
CA ALA A 331 -25.29 -14.64 -9.61
C ALA A 331 -25.97 -14.79 -8.22
N VAL A 332 -25.33 -14.30 -7.16
CA VAL A 332 -25.87 -14.30 -5.79
C VAL A 332 -26.55 -12.97 -5.44
N ASP A 333 -25.91 -11.85 -5.80
CA ASP A 333 -26.47 -10.51 -5.62
C ASP A 333 -26.01 -9.54 -6.71
N SER A 334 -26.94 -9.19 -7.59
CA SER A 334 -26.66 -8.28 -8.70
C SER A 334 -26.53 -6.81 -8.26
N LYS A 335 -26.85 -6.45 -7.01
CA LYS A 335 -26.84 -5.06 -6.52
C LYS A 335 -25.52 -4.64 -5.87
N LEU A 336 -24.67 -5.59 -5.50
CA LEU A 336 -23.38 -5.29 -4.88
C LEU A 336 -22.50 -4.47 -5.81
N LYS A 337 -21.82 -3.46 -5.29
CA LYS A 337 -20.80 -2.74 -6.05
C LYS A 337 -19.50 -3.55 -5.98
N LEU A 338 -18.89 -3.80 -7.13
CA LEU A 338 -17.63 -4.55 -7.22
C LEU A 338 -16.52 -3.58 -7.59
N GLY A 339 -15.35 -3.77 -7.03
CA GLY A 339 -14.21 -2.88 -7.23
C GLY A 339 -12.94 -3.53 -6.72
N GLY A 340 -11.93 -2.72 -6.48
CA GLY A 340 -10.58 -3.22 -6.25
C GLY A 340 -9.93 -3.84 -7.50
N PRO A 341 -8.76 -4.47 -7.38
CA PRO A 341 -8.12 -4.87 -6.14
C PRO A 341 -7.71 -3.68 -5.28
N SER A 342 -7.48 -3.92 -3.99
CA SER A 342 -6.63 -3.02 -3.19
C SER A 342 -5.26 -2.99 -3.88
N PHE A 343 -4.87 -1.87 -4.49
CA PHE A 343 -3.52 -1.73 -5.01
C PHE A 343 -2.55 -1.53 -3.84
N GLN A 344 -1.38 -2.20 -3.89
CA GLN A 344 -0.34 -2.13 -2.85
C GLN A 344 0.12 -0.71 -2.55
N ASP A 345 0.21 0.08 -3.61
CA ASP A 345 0.46 1.49 -3.56
C ASP A 345 -0.04 2.11 -4.87
N ILE A 346 0.07 3.43 -4.97
CA ILE A 346 -0.21 4.14 -6.21
C ILE A 346 0.93 5.09 -6.56
N GLU A 347 2.16 4.74 -6.18
CA GLU A 347 3.30 5.62 -6.36
C GLU A 347 3.42 6.07 -7.83
N PRO A 348 3.91 7.31 -8.07
CA PRO A 348 4.03 7.82 -9.42
C PRO A 348 4.92 6.90 -10.25
N GLY A 349 4.34 6.26 -11.27
CA GLY A 349 5.07 5.34 -12.14
C GLY A 349 6.26 6.00 -12.84
N GLU A 350 7.32 5.23 -13.05
CA GLU A 350 8.49 5.69 -13.80
C GLU A 350 8.25 5.64 -15.33
N LYS A 351 9.12 6.30 -16.09
CA LYS A 351 9.18 6.17 -17.55
C LYS A 351 10.54 5.59 -17.94
N ILE A 352 10.53 4.36 -18.43
CA ILE A 352 11.71 3.77 -19.06
C ILE A 352 11.64 4.06 -20.57
N GLY A 353 12.30 5.14 -21.00
CA GLY A 353 12.23 5.63 -22.37
C GLY A 353 10.85 6.20 -22.72
N LEU A 354 10.15 5.60 -23.69
CA LEU A 354 8.78 5.98 -24.07
C LEU A 354 7.70 5.07 -23.45
N THR A 355 8.11 4.04 -22.71
CA THR A 355 7.20 3.04 -22.12
C THR A 355 6.84 3.49 -20.69
N PRO A 356 5.56 3.78 -20.41
CA PRO A 356 5.09 3.94 -19.04
C PRO A 356 5.24 2.62 -18.28
N THR A 357 5.71 2.66 -17.03
CA THR A 357 5.82 1.50 -16.15
C THR A 357 5.08 1.75 -14.83
N GLY A 358 5.06 0.76 -13.94
CA GLY A 358 4.46 0.87 -12.61
C GLY A 358 2.94 0.77 -12.57
N LYS A 359 2.37 1.16 -11.44
CA LYS A 359 0.94 0.98 -11.10
C LYS A 359 -0.02 1.66 -12.09
N PRO A 360 0.26 2.86 -12.62
CA PRO A 360 -0.58 3.47 -13.66
C PRO A 360 -0.65 2.63 -14.95
N ASP A 361 0.46 2.04 -15.41
CA ASP A 361 0.43 1.18 -16.60
C ASP A 361 -0.34 -0.13 -16.33
N TRP A 362 -0.13 -0.73 -15.15
CA TRP A 362 -0.87 -1.91 -14.73
C TRP A 362 -2.39 -1.65 -14.76
N LEU A 363 -2.85 -0.55 -14.15
CA LEU A 363 -4.26 -0.16 -14.16
C LEU A 363 -4.78 0.02 -15.59
N LYS A 364 -4.02 0.72 -16.44
CA LYS A 364 -4.39 0.96 -17.83
C LYS A 364 -4.62 -0.34 -18.60
N ARG A 365 -3.72 -1.33 -18.44
CA ARG A 365 -3.84 -2.65 -19.08
C ARG A 365 -5.01 -3.46 -18.51
N PHE A 366 -5.21 -3.46 -17.20
CA PHE A 366 -6.37 -4.07 -16.53
C PHE A 366 -7.70 -3.51 -17.08
N LEU A 367 -7.85 -2.19 -17.12
CA LEU A 367 -9.05 -1.53 -17.64
C LEU A 367 -9.26 -1.81 -19.14
N ALA A 368 -8.19 -1.86 -19.92
CA ALA A 368 -8.24 -2.21 -21.33
C ALA A 368 -8.75 -3.64 -21.55
N HIS A 369 -8.27 -4.62 -20.76
CA HIS A 369 -8.71 -6.01 -20.84
C HIS A 369 -10.17 -6.19 -20.43
N LEU A 370 -10.60 -5.56 -19.32
CA LEU A 370 -12.01 -5.54 -18.92
C LEU A 370 -12.89 -4.95 -20.02
N LYS A 371 -12.43 -3.89 -20.70
CA LYS A 371 -13.15 -3.26 -21.81
C LYS A 371 -13.23 -4.17 -23.04
N GLU A 372 -12.13 -4.81 -23.44
CA GLU A 372 -12.10 -5.77 -24.56
C GLU A 372 -13.09 -6.92 -24.31
N CYS A 373 -13.17 -7.41 -23.07
CA CYS A 373 -14.08 -8.47 -22.66
C CYS A 373 -15.52 -8.00 -22.38
N GLY A 374 -15.82 -6.71 -22.49
CA GLY A 374 -17.16 -6.17 -22.25
C GLY A 374 -17.59 -6.08 -20.77
N HIS A 375 -16.64 -6.14 -19.85
CA HIS A 375 -16.85 -6.19 -18.40
C HIS A 375 -16.36 -4.93 -17.64
N LEU A 376 -15.97 -3.86 -18.34
CA LEU A 376 -15.53 -2.59 -17.71
C LEU A 376 -16.55 -2.01 -16.70
N ASN A 377 -17.85 -2.29 -16.88
CA ASN A 377 -18.90 -1.83 -15.97
C ASN A 377 -18.98 -2.62 -14.65
N GLU A 378 -18.30 -3.77 -14.53
CA GLU A 378 -18.18 -4.48 -13.26
C GLU A 378 -17.27 -3.73 -12.29
N TYR A 379 -16.29 -2.98 -12.82
CA TYR A 379 -15.36 -2.17 -12.02
C TYR A 379 -16.01 -0.82 -11.65
N THR A 380 -16.62 -0.80 -10.46
CA THR A 380 -17.47 0.31 -9.98
C THR A 380 -16.85 1.17 -8.89
N PHE A 381 -15.71 0.77 -8.30
CA PHE A 381 -14.89 1.62 -7.44
C PHE A 381 -13.41 1.20 -7.56
N PHE A 382 -12.51 2.13 -7.29
CA PHE A 382 -11.07 1.92 -7.20
C PHE A 382 -10.63 1.97 -5.73
N SER A 383 -9.76 1.06 -5.33
CA SER A 383 -9.17 1.02 -3.99
C SER A 383 -7.66 0.83 -4.05
N PHE A 384 -7.00 1.30 -3.01
CA PHE A 384 -5.55 1.26 -2.87
C PHE A 384 -5.13 1.51 -1.43
N GLU A 385 -3.90 1.14 -1.13
CA GLU A 385 -3.22 1.34 0.13
C GLU A 385 -2.27 2.54 0.04
N TRP A 386 -2.07 3.19 1.17
CA TRP A 386 -1.26 4.41 1.23
C TRP A 386 -0.27 4.39 2.38
N TYR A 387 0.92 3.89 2.06
CA TYR A 387 2.10 3.82 2.92
C TYR A 387 3.31 4.46 2.22
N PRO A 388 3.38 5.80 2.12
CA PRO A 388 4.27 6.48 1.17
C PRO A 388 5.78 6.43 1.48
N PHE A 389 6.22 5.76 2.56
CA PHE A 389 7.59 5.86 3.07
C PHE A 389 8.14 4.54 3.63
N ASP A 390 8.53 3.62 2.75
CA ASP A 390 9.09 2.31 3.13
C ASP A 390 10.44 2.37 3.89
N ASP A 391 11.31 3.32 3.56
CA ASP A 391 12.59 3.47 4.26
C ASP A 391 12.39 4.18 5.62
N VAL A 392 11.99 3.37 6.61
CA VAL A 392 11.80 3.78 8.00
C VAL A 392 13.08 4.17 8.73
N CYS A 393 14.25 4.02 8.09
CA CYS A 393 15.52 4.52 8.60
C CYS A 393 15.79 5.98 8.23
N GLN A 394 15.08 6.54 7.23
CA GLN A 394 15.26 7.93 6.85
C GLN A 394 14.63 8.90 7.86
N PRO A 395 15.14 10.15 7.94
CA PRO A 395 14.51 11.18 8.75
C PRO A 395 13.08 11.48 8.28
N THR A 396 12.15 11.62 9.23
CA THR A 396 10.72 11.86 8.96
C THR A 396 10.41 13.26 8.41
N ALA A 397 11.21 14.27 8.78
CA ALA A 397 10.98 15.66 8.36
C ALA A 397 10.92 15.86 6.83
N PRO A 398 11.90 15.41 6.03
CA PRO A 398 11.82 15.53 4.57
C PRO A 398 10.65 14.74 3.96
N GLN A 399 10.27 13.60 4.54
CA GLN A 399 9.16 12.74 4.11
C GLN A 399 7.80 13.43 4.35
N LEU A 400 7.50 13.84 5.59
CA LEU A 400 6.26 14.56 5.92
C LEU A 400 6.07 15.84 5.07
N ALA A 401 7.17 16.53 4.79
CA ALA A 401 7.15 17.74 3.99
C ALA A 401 6.75 17.52 2.51
N GLN A 402 6.90 16.30 1.97
CA GLN A 402 6.50 15.96 0.59
C GLN A 402 5.18 15.17 0.50
N ALA A 403 4.69 14.60 1.60
CA ALA A 403 3.54 13.69 1.64
C ALA A 403 2.30 14.19 0.87
N THR A 404 1.85 15.44 1.12
CA THR A 404 0.68 16.02 0.45
C THR A 404 0.83 16.04 -1.07
N GLN A 405 2.02 16.38 -1.57
CA GLN A 405 2.26 16.50 -3.01
C GLN A 405 2.38 15.11 -3.64
N LEU A 406 3.01 14.17 -2.94
CA LEU A 406 3.14 12.79 -3.38
C LEU A 406 1.76 12.13 -3.61
N LEU A 407 0.82 12.29 -2.68
CA LEU A 407 -0.55 11.76 -2.86
C LEU A 407 -1.28 12.41 -4.06
N LYS A 408 -1.11 13.73 -4.25
CA LYS A 408 -1.70 14.45 -5.39
C LYS A 408 -1.17 13.94 -6.72
N ASP A 409 0.15 13.79 -6.83
CA ASP A 409 0.82 13.36 -8.05
C ASP A 409 0.47 11.89 -8.37
N SER A 410 0.40 11.05 -7.34
CA SER A 410 0.00 9.64 -7.44
C SER A 410 -1.41 9.46 -8.00
N LEU A 411 -2.40 10.15 -7.41
CA LEU A 411 -3.79 10.11 -7.89
C LEU A 411 -3.96 10.68 -9.30
N ALA A 412 -3.22 11.76 -9.63
CA ALA A 412 -3.19 12.30 -10.97
C ALA A 412 -2.62 11.28 -11.99
N GLY A 413 -1.57 10.55 -11.61
CA GLY A 413 -1.01 9.46 -12.42
C GLY A 413 -2.04 8.37 -12.73
N MET A 414 -2.84 7.96 -11.74
CA MET A 414 -3.90 6.98 -11.93
C MET A 414 -5.04 7.50 -12.83
N GLN A 415 -5.39 8.78 -12.72
CA GLN A 415 -6.32 9.44 -13.64
C GLN A 415 -5.81 9.46 -15.08
N ASP A 416 -4.54 9.82 -15.27
CA ASP A 416 -3.89 9.85 -16.58
C ASP A 416 -3.81 8.45 -17.22
N ALA A 417 -3.75 7.39 -16.41
CA ALA A 417 -3.84 6.01 -16.84
C ALA A 417 -5.24 5.56 -17.31
N GLY A 418 -6.27 6.40 -17.11
CA GLY A 418 -7.64 6.14 -17.57
C GLY A 418 -8.61 5.74 -16.45
N LEU A 419 -8.24 5.94 -15.18
CA LEU A 419 -9.18 5.81 -14.07
C LEU A 419 -10.38 6.74 -14.29
N ARG A 420 -11.58 6.15 -14.29
CA ARG A 420 -12.83 6.88 -14.53
C ARG A 420 -13.26 7.65 -13.27
N ALA A 421 -14.23 8.55 -13.43
CA ALA A 421 -14.96 9.17 -12.32
C ALA A 421 -15.89 8.16 -11.63
N ILE A 422 -15.28 7.18 -10.95
CA ILE A 422 -15.89 6.20 -10.04
C ILE A 422 -15.42 6.53 -8.62
N PRO A 423 -16.10 6.05 -7.57
CA PRO A 423 -15.62 6.13 -6.20
C PRO A 423 -14.17 5.67 -6.06
N TRP A 424 -13.37 6.46 -5.34
CA TRP A 424 -12.03 6.08 -4.91
C TRP A 424 -12.04 5.85 -3.42
N ILE A 425 -11.33 4.81 -3.00
CA ILE A 425 -11.28 4.36 -1.62
C ILE A 425 -9.81 4.17 -1.25
N ILE A 426 -9.40 4.66 -0.09
CA ILE A 426 -8.17 4.21 0.55
C ILE A 426 -8.58 3.06 1.47
N THR A 427 -8.14 1.85 1.19
CA THR A 427 -8.48 0.65 1.99
C THR A 427 -7.53 0.43 3.14
N GLU A 428 -6.31 0.98 3.03
CA GLU A 428 -5.36 1.04 4.13
C GLU A 428 -4.54 2.32 4.06
N TYR A 429 -4.15 2.85 5.22
CA TYR A 429 -3.19 3.94 5.28
C TYR A 429 -2.39 3.96 6.58
N GLY A 430 -1.16 4.44 6.46
CA GLY A 430 -0.24 4.62 7.58
C GLY A 430 1.02 5.35 7.14
N TYR A 431 2.03 5.37 8.00
CA TYR A 431 3.31 6.01 7.67
C TYR A 431 4.14 5.18 6.71
N SER A 432 4.20 3.88 6.95
CA SER A 432 5.01 2.91 6.23
C SER A 432 4.31 1.56 6.31
N ALA A 433 4.58 0.66 5.36
CA ALA A 433 4.19 -0.74 5.48
C ALA A 433 5.11 -1.50 6.48
N PHE A 434 6.26 -0.91 6.81
CA PHE A 434 7.24 -1.45 7.75
C PHE A 434 7.17 -0.77 9.12
N GLY A 435 7.38 -1.56 10.17
CA GLY A 435 7.41 -1.14 11.56
C GLY A 435 8.46 -0.05 11.85
N GLY A 436 7.98 1.17 12.11
CA GLY A 436 8.84 2.32 12.35
C GLY A 436 8.38 3.24 13.49
N VAL A 437 9.33 3.90 14.14
CA VAL A 437 9.06 4.83 15.25
C VAL A 437 8.03 5.91 14.87
N ALA A 438 8.03 6.35 13.60
CA ALA A 438 7.11 7.36 13.09
C ALA A 438 5.63 6.94 13.22
N GLU A 439 5.33 5.65 13.14
CA GLU A 439 3.97 5.12 13.27
C GLU A 439 3.44 5.19 14.71
N MET A 440 4.35 5.22 15.68
CA MET A 440 4.04 5.33 17.10
C MET A 440 4.22 6.75 17.65
N ASP A 441 4.72 7.70 16.86
CA ASP A 441 4.98 9.07 17.28
C ASP A 441 4.05 10.08 16.55
N ILE A 442 4.18 11.37 16.86
CA ILE A 442 3.30 12.43 16.37
C ILE A 442 3.27 12.49 14.84
N GLU A 443 4.35 12.07 14.18
CA GLU A 443 4.52 12.02 12.73
C GLU A 443 3.42 11.19 12.05
N GLY A 444 3.12 9.99 12.56
CA GLY A 444 2.05 9.14 12.04
C GLY A 444 0.68 9.80 12.14
N ALA A 445 0.40 10.50 13.25
CA ALA A 445 -0.85 11.25 13.41
C ALA A 445 -0.98 12.39 12.39
N LEU A 446 0.13 13.11 12.12
CA LEU A 446 0.16 14.19 11.14
C LEU A 446 -0.03 13.67 9.71
N LEU A 447 0.67 12.59 9.35
CA LEU A 447 0.53 12.00 8.01
C LEU A 447 -0.88 11.46 7.78
N ASN A 448 -1.45 10.75 8.75
CA ASN A 448 -2.79 10.19 8.64
C ASN A 448 -3.83 11.30 8.44
N ALA A 449 -3.72 12.39 9.19
CA ALA A 449 -4.60 13.55 9.04
C ALA A 449 -4.43 14.26 7.68
N ASP A 450 -3.19 14.45 7.22
CA ASP A 450 -2.88 15.04 5.91
C ASP A 450 -3.42 14.18 4.77
N THR A 451 -3.21 12.86 4.84
CA THR A 451 -3.68 11.87 3.86
C THR A 451 -5.20 11.90 3.74
N VAL A 452 -5.91 11.73 4.85
CA VAL A 452 -7.38 11.69 4.86
C VAL A 452 -7.96 13.01 4.31
N ALA A 453 -7.48 14.16 4.81
CA ALA A 453 -8.04 15.44 4.41
C ALA A 453 -7.67 15.81 2.97
N THR A 454 -6.46 15.49 2.51
CA THR A 454 -6.05 15.68 1.12
C THR A 454 -6.86 14.79 0.19
N PHE A 455 -6.99 13.50 0.50
CA PHE A 455 -7.76 12.54 -0.28
C PHE A 455 -9.22 12.99 -0.46
N LEU A 456 -9.90 13.35 0.64
CA LEU A 456 -11.27 13.87 0.57
C LEU A 456 -11.34 15.20 -0.20
N THR A 457 -10.35 16.08 -0.09
CA THR A 457 -10.29 17.33 -0.85
C THR A 457 -10.17 17.08 -2.36
N LEU A 458 -9.49 16.00 -2.76
CA LEU A 458 -9.34 15.57 -4.15
C LEU A 458 -10.54 14.78 -4.70
N GLY A 459 -11.60 14.60 -3.90
CA GLY A 459 -12.82 13.89 -4.31
C GLY A 459 -12.84 12.40 -3.98
N GLY A 460 -11.90 11.91 -3.16
CA GLY A 460 -11.96 10.58 -2.57
C GLY A 460 -13.25 10.35 -1.77
N GLU A 461 -13.72 9.10 -1.73
CA GLU A 461 -15.02 8.77 -1.12
C GLU A 461 -14.90 8.21 0.30
N GLN A 462 -13.98 7.24 0.51
CA GLN A 462 -13.85 6.53 1.78
C GLN A 462 -12.38 6.23 2.10
N THR A 463 -12.02 6.24 3.38
CA THR A 463 -10.71 5.85 3.90
C THR A 463 -10.90 4.85 5.03
N PHE A 464 -10.23 3.72 4.96
CA PHE A 464 -10.18 2.70 5.99
C PHE A 464 -8.79 2.71 6.62
N LEU A 465 -8.73 2.85 7.94
CA LEU A 465 -7.47 2.77 8.66
C LEU A 465 -7.16 1.29 8.96
N TYR A 466 -5.90 0.92 8.76
CA TYR A 466 -5.31 -0.33 9.26
C TYR A 466 -4.75 -0.14 10.69
N GLY A 467 -4.77 -1.19 11.52
CA GLY A 467 -4.25 -1.14 12.89
C GLY A 467 -5.25 -0.63 13.95
N TYR A 468 -6.52 -1.04 13.85
CA TYR A 468 -7.56 -0.68 14.82
C TYR A 468 -7.43 -1.44 16.15
N GLU A 469 -6.97 -2.68 16.09
CA GLU A 469 -6.73 -3.51 17.26
C GLU A 469 -5.47 -3.07 18.03
N PRO A 470 -5.41 -3.36 19.34
CA PRO A 470 -4.16 -3.28 20.07
C PRO A 470 -3.15 -4.26 19.49
N ASN A 471 -1.94 -3.78 19.23
CA ASN A 471 -0.88 -4.58 18.62
C ASN A 471 0.45 -4.41 19.36
N ASP A 472 1.41 -5.27 19.04
CA ASP A 472 2.77 -5.26 19.57
C ASP A 472 3.69 -4.38 18.71
N ILE A 473 4.80 -3.95 19.29
CA ILE A 473 5.88 -3.32 18.53
C ILE A 473 6.61 -4.39 17.74
N ILE A 474 6.72 -4.21 16.42
CA ILE A 474 7.49 -5.08 15.55
C ILE A 474 8.83 -4.44 15.19
N GLN A 475 9.80 -5.29 14.87
CA GLN A 475 11.13 -4.87 14.40
C GLN A 475 11.50 -5.69 13.17
N GLU A 476 11.33 -5.07 12.01
CA GLU A 476 11.63 -5.68 10.72
C GLU A 476 13.01 -5.25 10.19
N VAL A 477 13.54 -4.13 10.71
CA VAL A 477 14.86 -3.59 10.36
C VAL A 477 15.66 -3.20 11.62
N ASP A 478 16.99 -3.20 11.53
CA ASP A 478 17.88 -2.90 12.68
C ASP A 478 17.83 -1.43 13.15
N CYS A 479 17.36 -0.52 12.29
CA CYS A 479 17.42 0.91 12.53
C CYS A 479 16.23 1.45 13.34
N SER A 480 15.08 0.77 13.30
CA SER A 480 13.78 1.27 13.73
C SER A 480 12.90 0.13 14.23
N SER A 481 11.92 0.46 15.07
CA SER A 481 10.88 -0.47 15.54
C SER A 481 9.60 0.32 15.78
N GLY A 482 8.46 -0.28 15.51
CA GLY A 482 7.17 0.39 15.54
C GLY A 482 6.06 -0.51 15.02
N ASN A 483 4.86 0.05 14.88
CA ASN A 483 3.73 -0.59 14.23
C ASN A 483 2.65 0.47 13.92
N ASN A 484 1.93 0.37 12.80
CA ASN A 484 0.74 1.16 12.54
C ASN A 484 -0.39 0.70 13.47
N MET A 485 -0.55 1.37 14.62
CA MET A 485 -1.54 0.95 15.62
C MET A 485 -2.13 2.12 16.38
N HIS A 486 -3.39 1.99 16.80
CA HIS A 486 -4.02 2.92 17.73
C HIS A 486 -3.68 2.67 19.20
N PHE A 487 -3.37 1.41 19.54
CA PHE A 487 -3.17 1.00 20.91
C PHE A 487 -1.97 0.07 21.02
N LEU A 488 -1.10 0.32 22.00
CA LEU A 488 -0.07 -0.63 22.36
C LEU A 488 -0.68 -1.71 23.26
N LEU A 489 -0.52 -2.97 22.86
CA LEU A 489 -0.92 -4.14 23.62
C LEU A 489 -0.02 -4.29 24.87
N GLY A 490 -0.63 -4.52 26.02
CA GLY A 490 0.06 -4.86 27.27
C GLY A 490 0.26 -6.35 27.45
N ASP A 491 1.20 -6.72 28.30
CA ASP A 491 1.50 -8.11 28.66
C ASP A 491 0.29 -8.90 29.20
N ASP A 492 -0.72 -8.20 29.71
CA ASP A 492 -1.98 -8.77 30.22
C ASP A 492 -3.09 -8.88 29.16
N GLY A 493 -2.79 -8.52 27.90
CA GLY A 493 -3.73 -8.49 26.79
C GLY A 493 -4.62 -7.25 26.73
N ASN A 494 -4.44 -6.27 27.64
CA ASN A 494 -5.20 -5.02 27.64
C ASN A 494 -4.45 -3.90 26.91
N ILE A 495 -5.16 -2.80 26.64
CA ILE A 495 -4.54 -1.58 26.10
C ILE A 495 -3.66 -0.93 27.17
N SER A 496 -2.35 -0.89 26.94
CA SER A 496 -1.40 -0.18 27.81
C SER A 496 -1.38 1.31 27.52
N TYR A 497 -1.37 1.68 26.23
CA TYR A 497 -1.25 3.07 25.80
C TYR A 497 -2.09 3.35 24.56
N ARG A 498 -2.54 4.60 24.44
CA ARG A 498 -3.14 5.15 23.22
C ARG A 498 -2.06 5.85 22.41
N MET A 499 -1.88 5.50 21.15
CA MET A 499 -0.86 6.10 20.30
C MET A 499 -1.30 7.48 19.78
N PRO A 500 -0.38 8.31 19.27
CA PRO A 500 -0.71 9.59 18.64
C PRO A 500 -1.72 9.45 17.51
N THR A 501 -1.64 8.38 16.73
CA THR A 501 -2.59 8.05 15.65
C THR A 501 -4.02 7.92 16.18
N TYR A 502 -4.24 7.40 17.39
CA TYR A 502 -5.57 7.33 18.04
C TYR A 502 -6.12 8.74 18.30
N TYR A 503 -5.31 9.63 18.88
CA TYR A 503 -5.76 11.00 19.15
C TYR A 503 -5.93 11.80 17.85
N GLY A 504 -5.09 11.58 16.84
CA GLY A 504 -5.27 12.12 15.49
C GLY A 504 -6.61 11.68 14.88
N ALA A 505 -6.93 10.38 14.93
CA ALA A 505 -8.22 9.85 14.48
C ALA A 505 -9.40 10.44 15.27
N ARG A 506 -9.27 10.60 16.59
CA ARG A 506 -10.28 11.27 17.44
C ARG A 506 -10.51 12.72 17.00
N LEU A 507 -9.44 13.47 16.77
CA LEU A 507 -9.50 14.85 16.30
C LEU A 507 -10.18 14.94 14.92
N LEU A 508 -9.84 14.05 13.98
CA LEU A 508 -10.47 13.97 12.66
C LEU A 508 -11.98 13.68 12.76
N THR A 509 -12.35 12.67 13.53
CA THR A 509 -13.72 12.12 13.56
C THR A 509 -14.68 12.87 14.48
N HIS A 510 -14.19 13.63 15.46
CA HIS A 510 -15.03 14.29 16.48
C HIS A 510 -14.94 15.81 16.51
N GLU A 511 -13.77 16.37 16.19
CA GLU A 511 -13.53 17.80 16.31
C GLU A 511 -13.49 18.50 14.94
N TRP A 512 -12.76 17.93 13.98
CA TRP A 512 -12.69 18.42 12.60
C TRP A 512 -14.00 18.13 11.86
N THR A 513 -14.47 16.90 11.98
CA THR A 513 -15.83 16.52 11.59
C THR A 513 -16.70 16.35 12.83
N GLN A 514 -18.00 16.17 12.64
CA GLN A 514 -18.90 15.73 13.69
C GLN A 514 -19.35 14.28 13.41
N PRO A 515 -19.39 13.39 14.41
CA PRO A 515 -19.90 12.04 14.22
C PRO A 515 -21.38 12.07 13.81
N GLY A 516 -21.79 11.13 12.97
CA GLY A 516 -23.19 10.98 12.58
C GLY A 516 -23.37 10.79 11.08
N LYS A 517 -24.62 10.93 10.64
CA LYS A 517 -25.06 10.64 9.26
C LYS A 517 -25.29 11.91 8.42
N ASP A 518 -24.94 13.07 8.98
CA ASP A 518 -25.17 14.37 8.36
C ASP A 518 -23.98 14.81 7.49
N MET A 519 -24.30 15.57 6.46
CA MET A 519 -23.37 15.97 5.40
C MET A 519 -22.46 17.12 5.83
N HIS A 520 -21.16 16.95 5.65
CA HIS A 520 -20.15 17.99 5.80
C HIS A 520 -19.76 18.55 4.45
N GLU A 521 -19.35 19.82 4.42
CA GLU A 521 -18.90 20.50 3.21
C GLU A 521 -17.42 20.89 3.35
N LEU A 522 -16.57 20.38 2.46
CA LEU A 522 -15.15 20.74 2.38
C LEU A 522 -14.96 21.98 1.50
N TYR A 523 -14.07 22.87 1.93
CA TYR A 523 -13.69 24.08 1.21
C TYR A 523 -12.18 24.12 0.99
N LEU A 524 -11.71 24.97 0.08
CA LEU A 524 -10.27 25.13 -0.16
C LEU A 524 -9.69 26.13 0.84
N ALA A 525 -8.43 25.92 1.20
CA ALA A 525 -7.62 26.94 1.85
C ALA A 525 -6.32 27.15 1.07
N THR A 526 -5.86 28.40 1.02
CA THR A 526 -4.50 28.73 0.61
C THR A 526 -3.66 29.07 1.83
N VAL A 527 -2.39 28.72 1.75
CA VAL A 527 -1.37 29.00 2.75
C VAL A 527 -0.33 29.88 2.08
N ASP A 528 -0.28 31.15 2.46
CA ASP A 528 0.65 32.13 1.89
C ASP A 528 2.02 31.98 2.57
N GLU A 529 2.81 31.02 2.12
CA GLU A 529 4.24 30.88 2.48
C GLU A 529 5.13 31.49 1.39
N SER A 530 6.19 32.20 1.77
CA SER A 530 7.11 32.82 0.83
C SER A 530 7.89 31.77 0.02
N GLU A 531 8.04 31.98 -1.30
CA GLU A 531 8.64 31.03 -2.25
C GLU A 531 10.08 30.58 -1.90
N SER A 532 10.79 31.31 -1.04
CA SER A 532 12.15 30.96 -0.60
C SER A 532 12.22 29.80 0.41
N GLN A 533 11.08 29.33 0.93
CA GLN A 533 10.97 28.23 1.91
C GLN A 533 10.37 26.94 1.32
N ALA A 534 10.54 26.68 0.02
CA ALA A 534 9.89 25.61 -0.74
C ALA A 534 9.93 24.19 -0.10
N LYS A 535 8.95 23.95 0.76
CA LYS A 535 8.17 22.74 1.07
C LYS A 535 6.99 23.30 1.87
N ARG A 536 5.74 23.18 1.41
CA ARG A 536 4.58 23.71 2.15
C ARG A 536 4.42 22.93 3.45
N LEU A 537 4.97 23.47 4.55
CA LEU A 537 5.02 22.76 5.83
C LEU A 537 3.74 22.97 6.64
N VAL A 538 2.98 24.03 6.35
CA VAL A 538 1.64 24.21 6.90
C VAL A 538 0.59 23.73 5.89
N ALA A 539 -0.33 22.88 6.35
CA ALA A 539 -1.51 22.46 5.59
C ALA A 539 -2.80 22.88 6.31
N ALA A 540 -3.85 23.19 5.55
CA ALA A 540 -5.10 23.74 6.06
C ALA A 540 -6.31 23.10 5.36
N PHE A 541 -7.25 22.58 6.16
CA PHE A 541 -8.42 21.85 5.67
C PHE A 541 -9.70 22.34 6.36
N PRO A 542 -10.42 23.30 5.75
CA PRO A 542 -11.66 23.83 6.29
C PRO A 542 -12.87 22.95 5.95
N VAL A 543 -13.66 22.63 6.97
CA VAL A 543 -14.94 21.94 6.85
C VAL A 543 -16.04 22.80 7.46
N LEU A 544 -17.17 22.93 6.75
CA LEU A 544 -18.42 23.36 7.35
C LEU A 544 -19.20 22.13 7.83
N ARG A 545 -19.47 22.09 9.13
CA ARG A 545 -20.19 21.00 9.79
C ARG A 545 -21.71 21.20 9.70
N PRO A 546 -22.52 20.13 9.84
CA PRO A 546 -23.97 20.21 9.85
C PRO A 546 -24.55 21.06 11.00
N ASP A 547 -23.84 21.19 12.11
CA ASP A 547 -24.17 22.12 13.21
C ASP A 547 -23.96 23.61 12.87
N ARG A 548 -23.55 23.90 11.62
CA ARG A 548 -23.28 25.25 11.08
C ARG A 548 -22.05 25.92 11.71
N LEU A 549 -21.16 25.14 12.31
CA LEU A 549 -19.83 25.58 12.72
C LEU A 549 -18.82 25.28 11.63
N TRP A 550 -17.85 26.17 11.48
CA TRP A 550 -16.62 25.88 10.77
C TRP A 550 -15.69 25.09 11.67
N ALA A 551 -15.02 24.10 11.11
CA ALA A 551 -13.88 23.42 11.70
C ALA A 551 -12.70 23.52 10.73
N LEU A 552 -11.64 24.22 11.14
CA LEU A 552 -10.41 24.36 10.37
C LEU A 552 -9.33 23.50 11.01
N MET A 553 -8.92 22.45 10.32
CA MET A 553 -7.74 21.68 10.69
C MET A 553 -6.48 22.31 10.10
N LEU A 554 -5.47 22.52 10.94
CA LEU A 554 -4.17 23.06 10.60
C LEU A 554 -3.09 22.06 11.03
N LEU A 555 -2.22 21.70 10.10
CA LEU A 555 -1.08 20.83 10.36
C LEU A 555 0.20 21.66 10.23
N ASN A 556 1.07 21.63 11.25
CA ASN A 556 2.44 22.12 11.12
C ASN A 556 3.39 20.91 11.01
N LYS A 557 3.92 20.69 9.81
CA LYS A 557 4.87 19.61 9.48
C LYS A 557 6.32 20.06 9.60
N ASP A 558 6.59 21.21 10.19
CA ASP A 558 7.93 21.63 10.58
C ASP A 558 8.32 20.93 11.90
N SER A 559 9.41 20.17 11.88
CA SER A 559 9.89 19.39 13.04
C SER A 559 10.43 20.25 14.17
N SER A 560 10.83 21.50 13.86
CA SER A 560 11.69 22.28 14.76
C SER A 560 11.12 23.66 15.06
N ASN A 561 10.35 24.24 14.14
CA ASN A 561 9.85 25.61 14.27
C ASN A 561 8.34 25.64 14.49
N ALA A 562 7.95 26.38 15.53
CA ALA A 562 6.57 26.82 15.66
C ALA A 562 6.24 27.81 14.53
N ARG A 563 5.01 27.74 14.00
CA ARG A 563 4.50 28.62 12.95
C ARG A 563 3.40 29.50 13.51
N THR A 564 3.48 30.79 13.23
CA THR A 564 2.40 31.72 13.58
C THR A 564 1.50 31.87 12.36
N VAL A 565 0.21 31.57 12.53
CA VAL A 565 -0.78 31.63 11.46
C VAL A 565 -1.84 32.67 11.74
N GLU A 566 -2.31 33.34 10.68
CA GLU A 566 -3.48 34.23 10.72
C GLU A 566 -4.57 33.66 9.82
N VAL A 567 -5.78 33.43 10.37
CA VAL A 567 -6.89 32.83 9.63
C VAL A 567 -7.89 33.88 9.16
N ARG A 568 -8.29 33.80 7.89
CA ARG A 568 -9.32 34.65 7.25
C ARG A 568 -10.21 33.84 6.31
N PHE A 569 -11.42 34.32 6.06
CA PHE A 569 -12.37 33.74 5.11
C PHE A 569 -12.64 34.70 3.95
N HIS A 570 -12.32 34.27 2.75
CA HIS A 570 -12.58 35.01 1.51
C HIS A 570 -13.82 34.47 0.81
N ASN A 571 -14.81 35.33 0.57
CA ASN A 571 -16.00 34.99 -0.18
C ASN A 571 -15.77 35.21 -1.68
N GLU A 572 -15.62 34.13 -2.45
CA GLU A 572 -15.35 34.18 -3.89
C GLU A 572 -16.51 34.80 -4.70
N ALA A 573 -17.74 34.84 -4.17
CA ALA A 573 -18.90 35.36 -4.90
C ALA A 573 -18.94 36.90 -4.95
N ASN A 574 -18.42 37.57 -3.92
CA ASN A 574 -18.53 39.04 -3.78
C ASN A 574 -17.22 39.72 -3.35
N GLY A 575 -16.15 38.95 -3.11
CA GLY A 575 -14.84 39.44 -2.70
C GLY A 575 -14.76 39.94 -1.25
N SER A 576 -15.76 39.66 -0.40
CA SER A 576 -15.75 40.11 0.99
C SER A 576 -14.86 39.23 1.86
N GLU A 577 -14.11 39.85 2.76
CA GLU A 577 -13.36 39.17 3.83
C GLU A 577 -14.21 39.03 5.09
N SER A 578 -14.05 37.91 5.79
CA SER A 578 -14.77 37.58 7.02
C SER A 578 -13.93 36.68 7.93
N GLU A 579 -14.40 36.45 9.15
CA GLU A 579 -13.59 35.91 10.24
C GLU A 579 -14.43 34.99 11.13
N PHE A 580 -13.78 34.32 12.08
CA PHE A 580 -14.50 33.63 13.14
C PHE A 580 -15.21 34.64 14.06
N GLU A 581 -16.44 34.32 14.45
CA GLU A 581 -17.30 35.14 15.30
C GLU A 581 -17.52 34.51 16.67
N GLY A 582 -17.55 35.34 17.71
CA GLY A 582 -17.86 34.88 19.07
C GLY A 582 -16.79 33.93 19.62
N PRO A 583 -17.12 33.07 20.60
CA PRO A 583 -16.16 32.12 21.13
C PRO A 583 -15.81 31.03 20.11
N ILE A 584 -14.52 30.68 20.03
CA ILE A 584 -14.00 29.56 19.27
C ILE A 584 -13.38 28.53 20.23
N GLU A 585 -13.50 27.26 19.88
CA GLU A 585 -12.86 26.13 20.56
C GLU A 585 -11.60 25.72 19.80
N LEU A 586 -10.54 25.43 20.54
CA LEU A 586 -9.27 25.01 20.00
C LEU A 586 -8.87 23.67 20.59
N TYR A 587 -8.46 22.76 19.71
CA TYR A 587 -7.87 21.48 20.06
C TYR A 587 -6.47 21.45 19.48
N GLN A 588 -5.45 21.20 20.30
CA GLN A 588 -4.05 21.17 19.85
C GLN A 588 -3.37 19.91 20.37
N TYR A 589 -2.71 19.19 19.47
CA TYR A 589 -1.95 17.99 19.77
C TYR A 589 -0.56 18.08 19.16
N SER A 590 0.45 17.90 20.00
CA SER A 590 1.85 18.11 19.67
C SER A 590 2.76 17.32 20.62
N ARG A 591 4.07 17.50 20.49
CA ARG A 591 5.06 16.96 21.44
C ARG A 591 4.92 17.49 22.89
N LYS A 592 4.05 18.48 23.13
CA LYS A 592 3.68 18.91 24.50
C LYS A 592 2.77 17.93 25.21
N GLU A 593 1.91 17.24 24.45
CA GLU A 593 0.93 16.27 24.95
C GLU A 593 1.46 14.83 24.83
N TYR A 594 2.36 14.57 23.89
CA TYR A 594 2.93 13.25 23.66
C TYR A 594 4.45 13.25 23.52
N GLU A 595 5.11 12.27 24.10
CA GLU A 595 6.55 12.10 23.96
C GLU A 595 6.87 10.61 24.11
N LEU A 596 7.53 10.04 23.10
CA LEU A 596 7.94 8.65 23.07
C LEU A 596 9.37 8.50 23.61
N SER A 597 9.66 7.42 24.33
CA SER A 597 11.03 7.11 24.74
C SER A 597 11.89 6.75 23.53
N VAL A 598 13.12 7.29 23.48
CA VAL A 598 14.10 7.03 22.42
C VAL A 598 14.93 5.79 22.77
N ASN A 599 14.32 4.59 22.70
CA ASN A 599 15.03 3.31 22.84
C ASN A 599 14.51 2.33 21.79
N LYS A 600 15.41 1.74 20.99
CA LYS A 600 15.04 0.80 19.91
C LYS A 600 14.34 -0.46 20.41
N GLU A 601 14.61 -0.88 21.65
CA GLU A 601 13.91 -1.98 22.31
C GLU A 601 13.02 -1.41 23.41
N GLY A 602 11.71 -1.62 23.31
CA GLY A 602 10.75 -1.18 24.33
C GLY A 602 10.50 0.33 24.33
N SER A 603 10.31 0.95 23.16
CA SER A 603 9.76 2.31 23.08
C SER A 603 8.40 2.36 23.79
N TYR A 604 8.23 3.30 24.71
CA TYR A 604 6.98 3.53 25.43
C TYR A 604 6.73 5.03 25.56
N PRO A 605 5.47 5.47 25.61
CA PRO A 605 5.17 6.89 25.84
C PRO A 605 5.64 7.31 27.24
N ILE A 606 6.56 8.28 27.32
CA ILE A 606 6.90 8.97 28.57
C ILE A 606 5.92 10.10 28.89
N ARG A 607 5.17 10.53 27.87
CA ARG A 607 4.01 11.41 27.99
C ARG A 607 2.93 10.93 27.02
N ASN A 608 1.69 10.83 27.50
CA ASN A 608 0.56 10.36 26.72
C ASN A 608 -0.73 11.02 27.21
N GLU A 609 -0.82 12.32 26.99
CA GLU A 609 -2.00 13.11 27.34
C GLU A 609 -2.92 13.28 26.12
N PRO A 610 -4.24 13.40 26.33
CA PRO A 610 -5.15 13.77 25.25
C PRO A 610 -4.83 15.18 24.70
N PRO A 611 -5.31 15.52 23.48
CA PRO A 611 -5.17 16.86 22.92
C PRO A 611 -5.60 17.96 23.90
N ALA A 612 -4.80 19.01 24.01
CA ALA A 612 -5.13 20.19 24.80
C ALA A 612 -6.36 20.88 24.22
N HIS A 613 -7.29 21.30 25.08
CA HIS A 613 -8.54 21.95 24.68
C HIS A 613 -8.79 23.23 25.48
N TRP A 614 -9.11 24.33 24.79
CA TRP A 614 -9.50 25.59 25.40
C TRP A 614 -10.41 26.41 24.49
N THR A 615 -11.03 27.45 25.06
CA THR A 615 -11.87 28.42 24.34
C THR A 615 -11.22 29.79 24.37
N GLN A 616 -11.31 30.54 23.28
CA GLN A 616 -10.93 31.95 23.24
C GLN A 616 -11.89 32.77 22.36
N PRO A 617 -11.89 34.11 22.44
CA PRO A 617 -12.65 34.93 21.50
C PRO A 617 -12.10 34.77 20.08
N GLY A 618 -12.97 34.54 19.12
CA GLY A 618 -12.73 34.85 17.72
C GLY A 618 -12.51 36.36 17.59
N SER A 619 -11.47 36.74 16.85
CA SER A 619 -11.05 38.12 16.70
C SER A 619 -10.64 38.40 15.28
N THR A 620 -10.61 39.69 14.94
CA THR A 620 -10.05 40.15 13.68
C THR A 620 -8.57 39.83 13.56
N GLY A 621 -8.21 39.15 12.47
CA GLY A 621 -6.90 38.51 12.31
C GLY A 621 -6.62 37.53 13.45
N LEU A 622 -7.39 36.45 13.55
CA LEU A 622 -7.14 35.38 14.53
C LEU A 622 -5.72 34.83 14.32
N VAL A 623 -4.80 35.25 15.19
CA VAL A 623 -3.41 34.82 15.18
C VAL A 623 -3.22 33.71 16.17
N MET A 624 -2.62 32.61 15.72
CA MET A 624 -2.36 31.46 16.57
C MET A 624 -0.96 30.90 16.34
N GLN A 625 -0.41 30.29 17.37
CA GLN A 625 0.84 29.55 17.27
C GLN A 625 0.53 28.07 17.08
N LEU A 626 1.07 27.49 16.02
CA LEU A 626 1.15 26.06 15.78
C LEU A 626 2.53 25.59 16.27
N PRO A 627 2.62 24.77 17.33
CA PRO A 627 3.89 24.15 17.73
C PRO A 627 4.53 23.38 16.57
N ALA A 628 5.84 23.18 16.64
CA ALA A 628 6.51 22.22 15.75
C ALA A 628 5.82 20.85 15.85
N TYR A 629 5.65 20.16 14.73
CA TYR A 629 4.90 18.91 14.61
C TYR A 629 3.60 18.92 15.43
N SER A 630 2.59 19.61 14.90
CA SER A 630 1.32 19.73 15.57
C SER A 630 0.12 19.65 14.63
N MET A 631 -0.96 19.10 15.19
CA MET A 631 -2.30 19.13 14.63
C MET A 631 -3.14 20.07 15.49
N THR A 632 -3.74 21.09 14.89
CA THR A 632 -4.61 22.04 15.57
C THR A 632 -5.96 22.11 14.86
N ILE A 633 -7.07 22.05 15.60
CA ILE A 633 -8.42 22.26 15.08
C ILE A 633 -9.00 23.50 15.72
N ILE A 634 -9.47 24.43 14.88
CA ILE A 634 -10.27 25.59 15.29
C ILE A 634 -11.72 25.30 14.96
N ARG A 635 -12.60 25.29 15.96
CA ARG A 635 -14.05 25.14 15.74
C ARG A 635 -14.78 26.39 16.20
N GLY A 636 -15.67 26.93 15.37
CA GLY A 636 -16.43 28.11 15.75
C GLY A 636 -17.38 28.61 14.69
N LYS A 637 -18.14 29.65 15.04
CA LYS A 637 -18.99 30.35 14.08
C LYS A 637 -18.13 31.16 13.13
N GLY A 638 -18.53 31.24 11.88
CA GLY A 638 -17.90 32.05 10.85
C GLY A 638 -18.91 32.38 9.77
N PRO A 639 -18.47 32.90 8.61
CA PRO A 639 -19.38 33.24 7.52
C PRO A 639 -20.12 31.99 7.06
N LEU A 640 -21.45 32.02 7.06
CA LEU A 640 -22.21 30.87 6.59
C LEU A 640 -22.26 30.87 5.06
N PRO A 641 -21.82 29.79 4.39
CA PRO A 641 -22.17 29.54 3.01
C PRO A 641 -23.68 29.27 3.00
N SER A 642 -24.48 30.30 2.74
CA SER A 642 -25.89 30.13 2.40
C SER A 642 -26.10 30.78 1.04
N PRO A 643 -26.84 30.12 0.12
CA PRO A 643 -27.14 30.69 -1.19
C PRO A 643 -27.83 32.06 -1.11
#